data_AF-A0A9P3IRM6-F1
#
_entry.id   AF-A0A9P3IRM6-F1
#
_cell.length_a   1.000
_cell.length_b   1.000
_cell.length_c   1.000
_cell.angle_alpha   90.00
_cell.angle_beta   90.00
_cell.angle_gamma   90.00
#
_symmetry.space_group_name_H-M   'P 1'
#
loop_
_entity.id
_entity.type
_entity.pdbx_description
1 polymer ?
#
loop_
_entity_poly.entity_id
_entity_poly.type
_entity_poly.pdbx_seq_one_letter_code
_entity_poly.pdbx_strand_id
1 'polypeptide(L)'
;MPPPKSAAMQRRTWLAAFAAALWLATPAVSSCHAANVPIHASQAVFLSDCQKAWGTTIPGWSQGASCSAAEGLTCAPSGMITAIRMDSANISGAIPDSISSLTALTWLDLEFNQLVGSIPLGVGNLPALEYLALTSNQIIGPIPAGIGNLPNLKELYLGGNQLSGPIPDGFGNLTNLVTLSLASNLLTGSIPNSITSLNQLNYLYLAFNLLSGSIPNSITSLNQLTSLDLSKNQLMGPIPAGIGNLTNLGELSLASNLLTGSIPNSITSLNQLAILDLGYNSLTGSIPNSITSLTLLSDLVLLGNQLSGPIPAGIGILTNLAALNLYGNQLSGSIPAGIGSLAWLTNLRLGRNQLTGSIPAGISSFTNLDSLGFEENQLSGSIPAEIGSLSNLTALSFCPNQLTGSIPAAISNLTRLQFLRIESCQVSGSIPAAIGSLKSLQWMYLGGIQLNGSIPSTIGSLAGTLGLMDLSNSSLTGSLPDSITLLIRLSQLSVARNQLIGNIPYGIGNLYKLSSLDLSSNMFTDSIPSSILSLTQLVSLNLGGNPLNGSIPASLDSMVMLENLNLSGSHLKGSIPTTLGNMGSLKSLYMNDNQLTGSIPGFNNTMNLTELVLSGNQLSGLIPPSITFCKQLQRLWLDNNSLSGILPKLLGIMTQLTSLRINDTSLSGTLPTFLGSFSSLDSLNISGTNLTCPPDYIACGPTQSPKTAFCRTCPSFCSTCGKPSPGSATSNSSPSSTESSSPAASGGGGVSVGVIIGIAVAAGVILLLLIAAGAILLYFRHKMEQKKTSLETSLAAAHCTEFSLAEVLKATNNWSEDNQLGSGAFGDVYKGVSPRDGTTVWAVKRAKLIDVDFQREILQMADKNHPNIVRLLGFAVGGDVRSKIEQILIYEFVSNGDLHKWIDRDASNPLSFKQRLDILIGIARGFEYLHSFDIVHRDIKPANILITADMQAKIADFGLVRAGEGTTVGATRVMGTPGYLDPVYSRTSLATSASDVYSFGVLMLVVLTGEAPIVESAGETRQITSWAFECVTLGDLGSLTDSKIEAPGDAVLRVTQLAISCTVERTASRPSMAHIANELKAIRDEVAGKDELSAAKKVDAQVQEMKEAFGDVDAFEESLKMIGESFSNENHV
;
A
#
# COMPACT_ATOMS: atom_id res chain seq x y z
N MET A 1 -38.87 -2.86 -18.45
CA MET A 1 -37.74 -3.81 -18.29
C MET A 1 -36.61 -3.07 -17.59
N PRO A 2 -36.17 -3.49 -16.39
CA PRO A 2 -35.05 -2.87 -15.69
C PRO A 2 -33.70 -3.35 -16.28
N PRO A 3 -32.62 -2.56 -16.14
CA PRO A 3 -31.31 -2.88 -16.71
C PRO A 3 -30.58 -3.98 -15.92
N PRO A 4 -29.73 -4.80 -16.57
CA PRO A 4 -28.89 -5.77 -15.89
C PRO A 4 -27.80 -5.07 -15.07
N LYS A 5 -27.63 -5.49 -13.81
CA LYS A 5 -26.50 -5.10 -12.95
C LYS A 5 -25.26 -5.92 -13.31
N SER A 6 -24.08 -5.41 -12.97
CA SER A 6 -22.78 -5.92 -13.39
C SER A 6 -22.59 -7.45 -13.24
N ALA A 7 -22.12 -8.09 -14.32
CA ALA A 7 -21.99 -9.54 -14.43
C ALA A 7 -21.11 -10.19 -13.34
N ALA A 8 -20.18 -9.44 -12.74
CA ALA A 8 -19.33 -9.92 -11.65
C ALA A 8 -20.12 -10.28 -10.37
N MET A 9 -21.23 -9.58 -10.08
CA MET A 9 -22.11 -9.92 -8.95
C MET A 9 -23.06 -11.06 -9.29
N GLN A 10 -23.45 -11.18 -10.56
CA GLN A 10 -24.26 -12.29 -11.06
C GLN A 10 -23.51 -13.63 -11.06
N ARG A 11 -22.19 -13.67 -11.32
CA ARG A 11 -21.41 -14.93 -11.36
C ARG A 11 -21.49 -15.77 -10.07
N ARG A 12 -21.59 -15.14 -8.88
CA ARG A 12 -21.82 -15.88 -7.62
C ARG A 12 -23.24 -16.42 -7.48
N THR A 13 -24.24 -15.69 -7.97
CA THR A 13 -25.63 -16.17 -7.97
C THR A 13 -25.93 -17.17 -9.07
N TRP A 14 -25.22 -17.16 -10.21
CA TRP A 14 -25.48 -18.07 -11.33
C TRP A 14 -24.94 -19.47 -11.10
N LEU A 15 -23.78 -19.67 -10.47
CA LEU A 15 -23.34 -21.02 -10.07
C LEU A 15 -24.33 -21.67 -9.09
N ALA A 16 -24.81 -20.92 -8.10
CA ALA A 16 -25.86 -21.38 -7.18
C ALA A 16 -27.22 -21.58 -7.88
N ALA A 17 -27.62 -20.68 -8.78
CA ALA A 17 -28.92 -20.73 -9.45
C ALA A 17 -28.99 -21.75 -10.60
N PHE A 18 -27.88 -22.09 -11.25
CA PHE A 18 -27.85 -23.10 -12.32
C PHE A 18 -27.84 -24.52 -11.73
N ALA A 19 -27.12 -24.73 -10.62
CA ALA A 19 -27.26 -25.92 -9.78
C ALA A 19 -28.71 -26.09 -9.26
N ALA A 20 -29.33 -25.00 -8.79
CA ALA A 20 -30.75 -25.00 -8.39
C ALA A 20 -31.73 -25.18 -9.57
N ALA A 21 -31.39 -24.72 -10.78
CA ALA A 21 -32.26 -24.84 -11.96
C ALA A 21 -32.31 -26.26 -12.52
N LEU A 22 -31.21 -27.02 -12.46
CA LEU A 22 -31.23 -28.46 -12.77
C LEU A 22 -32.03 -29.27 -11.73
N TRP A 23 -32.13 -28.76 -10.50
CA TRP A 23 -32.90 -29.37 -9.41
C TRP A 23 -34.42 -29.31 -9.57
N LEU A 24 -34.95 -28.44 -10.44
CA LEU A 24 -36.39 -28.29 -10.67
C LEU A 24 -36.98 -29.30 -11.68
N ALA A 25 -36.18 -30.26 -12.16
CA ALA A 25 -36.56 -31.20 -13.23
C ALA A 25 -36.40 -32.70 -12.87
N THR A 26 -36.57 -33.08 -11.60
CA THR A 26 -36.93 -34.47 -11.24
C THR A 26 -38.16 -34.46 -10.33
N PRO A 27 -39.03 -35.49 -10.39
CA PRO A 27 -40.37 -35.39 -9.84
C PRO A 27 -40.36 -35.33 -8.31
N ALA A 28 -41.33 -34.61 -7.75
CA ALA A 28 -41.59 -34.61 -6.32
C ALA A 28 -41.78 -36.05 -5.81
N VAL A 29 -40.77 -36.60 -5.14
CA VAL A 29 -40.87 -37.88 -4.45
C VAL A 29 -41.77 -37.66 -3.24
N SER A 30 -43.05 -37.95 -3.43
CA SER A 30 -44.06 -37.91 -2.38
C SER A 30 -43.68 -38.85 -1.25
N SER A 31 -43.26 -38.26 -0.13
CA SER A 31 -43.34 -38.76 1.24
C SER A 31 -43.57 -40.26 1.43
N CYS A 32 -42.49 -40.98 1.75
CA CYS A 32 -42.55 -42.04 2.75
C CYS A 32 -41.75 -41.58 3.97
N HIS A 33 -42.31 -40.67 4.77
CA HIS A 33 -41.82 -40.48 6.13
C HIS A 33 -42.00 -41.82 6.84
N ALA A 34 -40.89 -42.49 7.15
CA ALA A 34 -40.87 -43.67 8.02
C ALA A 34 -41.08 -43.21 9.47
N ALA A 35 -42.27 -42.68 9.74
CA ALA A 35 -42.63 -42.05 11.00
C ALA A 35 -42.40 -43.03 12.15
N ASN A 36 -41.53 -42.65 13.09
CA ASN A 36 -41.08 -43.47 14.22
C ASN A 36 -40.22 -44.70 13.90
N VAL A 37 -39.60 -44.82 12.71
CA VAL A 37 -38.50 -45.79 12.55
C VAL A 37 -37.26 -45.29 13.30
N PRO A 38 -36.72 -46.05 14.27
CA PRO A 38 -35.51 -45.69 14.99
C PRO A 38 -34.27 -45.85 14.10
N ILE A 39 -33.25 -45.02 14.32
CA ILE A 39 -31.95 -45.17 13.65
C ILE A 39 -31.34 -46.52 14.05
N HIS A 40 -30.80 -47.24 13.07
CA HIS A 40 -30.30 -48.60 13.27
C HIS A 40 -29.14 -48.63 14.27
N ALA A 41 -29.19 -49.56 15.24
CA ALA A 41 -28.30 -49.55 16.40
C ALA A 41 -26.80 -49.60 16.06
N SER A 42 -26.42 -50.18 14.91
CA SER A 42 -25.03 -50.21 14.42
C SER A 42 -24.47 -48.84 14.04
N GLN A 43 -25.32 -47.84 13.82
CA GLN A 43 -24.93 -46.47 13.43
C GLN A 43 -24.82 -45.53 14.64
N ALA A 44 -25.17 -45.99 15.85
CA ALA A 44 -25.08 -45.20 17.07
C ALA A 44 -23.64 -44.76 17.42
N VAL A 45 -22.64 -45.53 17.01
CA VAL A 45 -21.21 -45.18 17.16
C VAL A 45 -20.88 -43.91 16.38
N PHE A 46 -21.26 -43.86 15.09
CA PHE A 46 -21.06 -42.67 14.25
C PHE A 46 -21.74 -41.42 14.83
N LEU A 47 -22.99 -41.54 15.31
CA LEU A 47 -23.69 -40.41 15.94
C LEU A 47 -22.98 -39.92 17.21
N SER A 48 -22.52 -40.85 18.06
CA SER A 48 -21.70 -40.53 19.25
C SER A 48 -20.40 -39.82 18.86
N ASP A 49 -19.74 -40.29 17.82
CA ASP A 49 -18.45 -39.73 17.40
C ASP A 49 -18.61 -38.37 16.72
N CYS A 50 -19.71 -38.12 16.01
CA CYS A 50 -20.08 -36.79 15.53
C CYS A 50 -20.34 -35.82 16.69
N GLN A 51 -21.09 -36.23 17.72
CA GLN A 51 -21.30 -35.38 18.91
C GLN A 51 -19.97 -34.99 19.59
N LYS A 52 -19.01 -35.92 19.68
CA LYS A 52 -17.67 -35.67 20.24
C LYS A 52 -16.83 -34.78 19.33
N ALA A 53 -16.79 -35.09 18.04
CA ALA A 53 -15.93 -34.42 17.07
C ALA A 53 -16.41 -33.00 16.76
N TRP A 54 -17.73 -32.77 16.76
CA TRP A 54 -18.32 -31.52 16.29
C TRP A 54 -18.68 -30.53 17.38
N GLY A 55 -18.59 -30.91 18.66
CA GLY A 55 -18.82 -30.03 19.82
C GLY A 55 -20.23 -29.42 19.92
N THR A 56 -21.14 -29.83 19.05
CA THR A 56 -22.48 -29.28 18.87
C THR A 56 -23.51 -30.41 18.95
N THR A 57 -24.55 -30.21 19.75
CA THR A 57 -25.60 -31.23 19.93
C THR A 57 -26.66 -31.06 18.84
N ILE A 58 -26.49 -31.75 17.71
CA ILE A 58 -27.48 -31.70 16.62
C ILE A 58 -28.82 -32.31 17.12
N PRO A 59 -29.95 -31.61 16.97
CA PRO A 59 -31.25 -32.09 17.43
C PRO A 59 -31.60 -33.49 16.88
N GLY A 60 -31.98 -34.39 17.78
CA GLY A 60 -32.39 -35.77 17.45
C GLY A 60 -31.25 -36.73 17.08
N TRP A 61 -29.98 -36.31 17.08
CA TRP A 61 -28.84 -37.22 16.86
C TRP A 61 -28.50 -37.99 18.15
N SER A 62 -29.38 -38.89 18.60
CA SER A 62 -29.16 -39.70 19.81
C SER A 62 -29.52 -41.18 19.61
N GLN A 63 -28.97 -42.05 20.46
CA GLN A 63 -29.27 -43.49 20.42
C GLN A 63 -30.78 -43.74 20.60
N GLY A 64 -31.39 -44.43 19.63
CA GLY A 64 -32.83 -44.73 19.64
C GLY A 64 -33.74 -43.61 19.15
N ALA A 65 -33.20 -42.46 18.71
CA ALA A 65 -34.00 -41.43 18.05
C ALA A 65 -34.63 -41.96 16.75
N SER A 66 -35.80 -41.44 16.40
CA SER A 66 -36.36 -41.70 15.06
C SER A 66 -35.64 -40.87 14.02
N CYS A 67 -35.41 -41.45 12.85
CA CYS A 67 -34.76 -40.73 11.76
C CYS A 67 -35.56 -39.51 11.28
N SER A 68 -36.88 -39.48 11.48
CA SER A 68 -37.70 -38.28 11.19
C SER A 68 -37.58 -37.15 12.24
N ALA A 69 -36.88 -37.38 13.34
CA ALA A 69 -36.63 -36.39 14.39
C ALA A 69 -35.17 -35.90 14.42
N ALA A 70 -34.27 -36.52 13.66
CA ALA A 70 -32.87 -36.15 13.56
C ALA A 70 -32.66 -35.16 12.40
N GLU A 71 -32.22 -33.95 12.72
CA GLU A 71 -32.04 -32.88 11.73
C GLU A 71 -30.99 -33.27 10.68
N GLY A 72 -31.26 -32.97 9.41
CA GLY A 72 -30.37 -33.27 8.27
C GLY A 72 -30.17 -34.76 7.92
N LEU A 73 -30.79 -35.71 8.62
CA LEU A 73 -30.70 -37.14 8.28
C LEU A 73 -31.85 -37.61 7.39
N THR A 74 -31.58 -38.60 6.54
CA THR A 74 -32.61 -39.41 5.86
C THR A 74 -32.23 -40.88 5.96
N CYS A 75 -33.20 -41.75 6.22
CA CYS A 75 -32.97 -43.19 6.36
C CYS A 75 -33.87 -44.02 5.44
N ALA A 76 -33.39 -45.22 5.09
CA ALA A 76 -34.19 -46.28 4.52
C ALA A 76 -35.25 -46.79 5.53
N PRO A 77 -36.30 -47.50 5.08
CA PRO A 77 -37.30 -48.12 5.96
C PRO A 77 -36.73 -49.10 7.01
N SER A 78 -35.49 -49.59 6.82
CA SER A 78 -34.75 -50.42 7.77
C SER A 78 -34.09 -49.64 8.92
N GLY A 79 -34.21 -48.31 8.96
CA GLY A 79 -33.55 -47.44 9.93
C GLY A 79 -32.09 -47.09 9.60
N MET A 80 -31.56 -47.57 8.47
CA MET A 80 -30.21 -47.26 8.01
C MET A 80 -30.15 -45.85 7.39
N ILE A 81 -29.25 -45.00 7.88
CA ILE A 81 -28.95 -43.67 7.30
C ILE A 81 -28.52 -43.82 5.83
N THR A 82 -29.17 -43.05 4.97
CA THR A 82 -29.00 -43.00 3.50
C THR A 82 -28.60 -41.62 2.99
N ALA A 83 -28.88 -40.54 3.73
CA ALA A 83 -28.36 -39.21 3.45
C ALA A 83 -28.01 -38.46 4.75
N ILE A 84 -26.96 -37.64 4.66
CA ILE A 84 -26.60 -36.59 5.61
C ILE A 84 -26.56 -35.29 4.81
N ARG A 85 -27.34 -34.29 5.23
CA ARG A 85 -27.44 -32.96 4.63
C ARG A 85 -27.36 -31.92 5.73
N MET A 86 -26.15 -31.42 5.96
CA MET A 86 -25.82 -30.44 7.00
C MET A 86 -24.98 -29.31 6.41
N ASP A 87 -25.33 -28.85 5.20
CA ASP A 87 -24.70 -27.68 4.60
C ASP A 87 -24.97 -26.42 5.45
N SER A 88 -23.99 -25.53 5.55
CA SER A 88 -24.08 -24.27 6.31
C SER A 88 -24.46 -24.42 7.81
N ALA A 89 -24.35 -25.63 8.38
CA ALA A 89 -24.81 -25.95 9.74
C ALA A 89 -23.88 -25.45 10.87
N ASN A 90 -22.84 -24.69 10.53
CA ASN A 90 -21.83 -24.16 11.46
C ASN A 90 -21.12 -25.27 12.29
N ILE A 91 -20.93 -26.44 11.68
CA ILE A 91 -20.24 -27.59 12.26
C ILE A 91 -18.73 -27.34 12.23
N SER A 92 -18.06 -27.50 13.37
CA SER A 92 -16.58 -27.48 13.48
C SER A 92 -16.01 -28.88 13.70
N GLY A 93 -14.69 -29.07 13.60
CA GLY A 93 -14.04 -30.34 13.99
C GLY A 93 -13.89 -31.35 12.85
N ALA A 94 -13.44 -32.57 13.16
CA ALA A 94 -13.10 -33.56 12.14
C ALA A 94 -14.30 -34.41 11.69
N ILE A 95 -14.23 -34.96 10.46
CA ILE A 95 -15.15 -36.01 10.01
C ILE A 95 -14.71 -37.33 10.66
N PRO A 96 -15.55 -38.04 11.46
CA PRO A 96 -15.13 -39.27 12.14
C PRO A 96 -14.84 -40.44 11.19
N ASP A 97 -13.81 -41.24 11.46
CA ASP A 97 -13.51 -42.48 10.71
C ASP A 97 -14.67 -43.49 10.72
N SER A 98 -15.51 -43.46 11.75
CA SER A 98 -16.72 -44.26 11.89
C SER A 98 -17.79 -43.94 10.83
N ILE A 99 -17.61 -42.91 9.99
CA ILE A 99 -18.43 -42.68 8.79
C ILE A 99 -18.44 -43.87 7.84
N SER A 100 -17.37 -44.66 7.83
CA SER A 100 -17.25 -45.93 7.09
C SER A 100 -18.30 -47.00 7.48
N SER A 101 -18.95 -46.86 8.65
CA SER A 101 -20.05 -47.74 9.08
C SER A 101 -21.37 -47.49 8.33
N LEU A 102 -21.49 -46.36 7.63
CA LEU A 102 -22.72 -45.94 6.95
C LEU A 102 -22.81 -46.55 5.53
N THR A 103 -22.79 -47.88 5.43
CA THR A 103 -22.73 -48.61 4.15
C THR A 103 -23.89 -48.37 3.18
N ALA A 104 -25.00 -47.80 3.68
CA ALA A 104 -26.18 -47.41 2.89
C ALA A 104 -26.19 -45.92 2.49
N LEU A 105 -25.14 -45.14 2.83
CA LEU A 105 -25.06 -43.71 2.56
C LEU A 105 -24.92 -43.45 1.06
N THR A 106 -25.88 -42.71 0.51
CA THR A 106 -25.94 -42.27 -0.90
C THR A 106 -25.57 -40.81 -1.08
N TRP A 107 -25.79 -39.99 -0.06
CA TRP A 107 -25.61 -38.53 -0.11
C TRP A 107 -24.92 -38.04 1.16
N LEU A 108 -23.74 -37.45 1.01
CA LEU A 108 -23.02 -36.79 2.08
C LEU A 108 -22.77 -35.33 1.69
N ASP A 109 -23.44 -34.42 2.39
CA ASP A 109 -23.35 -32.99 2.15
C ASP A 109 -23.06 -32.27 3.46
N LEU A 110 -21.87 -31.67 3.52
CA LEU A 110 -21.30 -30.94 4.65
C LEU A 110 -20.67 -29.61 4.19
N GLU A 111 -21.12 -29.03 3.08
CA GLU A 111 -20.55 -27.80 2.53
C GLU A 111 -20.71 -26.58 3.47
N PHE A 112 -19.86 -25.58 3.33
CA PHE A 112 -19.94 -24.28 4.03
C PHE A 112 -19.92 -24.40 5.57
N ASN A 113 -19.09 -25.31 6.09
CA ASN A 113 -18.89 -25.53 7.52
C ASN A 113 -17.46 -25.12 7.94
N GLN A 114 -17.04 -25.51 9.14
CA GLN A 114 -15.72 -25.27 9.74
C GLN A 114 -14.99 -26.59 10.01
N LEU A 115 -15.18 -27.60 9.14
CA LEU A 115 -14.59 -28.93 9.32
C LEU A 115 -13.08 -28.90 9.09
N VAL A 116 -12.33 -29.53 10.00
CA VAL A 116 -10.87 -29.61 10.02
C VAL A 116 -10.39 -31.07 9.89
N GLY A 117 -9.07 -31.28 9.85
CA GLY A 117 -8.48 -32.62 9.69
C GLY A 117 -8.57 -33.12 8.25
N SER A 118 -8.31 -34.41 8.02
CA SER A 118 -8.30 -35.02 6.69
C SER A 118 -9.60 -35.74 6.35
N ILE A 119 -9.90 -35.91 5.05
CA ILE A 119 -10.97 -36.80 4.59
C ILE A 119 -10.64 -38.25 5.05
N PRO A 120 -11.51 -38.92 5.82
CA PRO A 120 -11.24 -40.28 6.30
C PRO A 120 -11.02 -41.27 5.14
N LEU A 121 -10.01 -42.13 5.25
CA LEU A 121 -9.74 -43.18 4.25
C LEU A 121 -10.97 -44.09 4.04
N GLY A 122 -11.75 -44.29 5.11
CA GLY A 122 -12.98 -45.08 5.10
C GLY A 122 -14.10 -44.54 4.21
N VAL A 123 -14.05 -43.27 3.77
CA VAL A 123 -15.00 -42.71 2.77
C VAL A 123 -14.93 -43.48 1.45
N GLY A 124 -13.75 -43.98 1.06
CA GLY A 124 -13.58 -44.82 -0.13
C GLY A 124 -14.24 -46.20 -0.07
N ASN A 125 -14.79 -46.59 1.09
CA ASN A 125 -15.45 -47.88 1.32
C ASN A 125 -16.99 -47.76 1.43
N LEU A 126 -17.59 -46.69 0.91
CA LEU A 126 -19.03 -46.43 0.96
C LEU A 126 -19.72 -46.82 -0.37
N PRO A 127 -20.15 -48.09 -0.56
CA PRO A 127 -20.48 -48.62 -1.88
C PRO A 127 -21.71 -47.98 -2.54
N ALA A 128 -22.58 -47.34 -1.75
CA ALA A 128 -23.79 -46.68 -2.20
C ALA A 128 -23.62 -45.18 -2.52
N LEU A 129 -22.44 -44.58 -2.27
CA LEU A 129 -22.29 -43.13 -2.32
C LEU A 129 -22.37 -42.59 -3.76
N GLU A 130 -23.32 -41.68 -3.99
CA GLU A 130 -23.56 -41.00 -5.27
C GLU A 130 -23.14 -39.52 -5.24
N TYR A 131 -23.28 -38.87 -4.09
CA TYR A 131 -23.02 -37.44 -3.89
C TYR A 131 -22.10 -37.25 -2.68
N LEU A 132 -20.95 -36.59 -2.89
CA LEU A 132 -19.98 -36.24 -1.85
C LEU A 132 -19.60 -34.76 -1.97
N ALA A 133 -20.05 -33.95 -1.00
CA ALA A 133 -19.82 -32.51 -0.99
C ALA A 133 -19.28 -32.03 0.36
N LEU A 134 -18.07 -31.45 0.32
CA LEU A 134 -17.29 -30.95 1.45
C LEU A 134 -16.75 -29.51 1.20
N THR A 135 -17.30 -28.80 0.21
CA THR A 135 -16.81 -27.49 -0.25
C THR A 135 -16.80 -26.43 0.85
N SER A 136 -15.85 -25.49 0.81
CA SER A 136 -15.74 -24.37 1.76
C SER A 136 -15.66 -24.84 3.21
N ASN A 137 -14.60 -25.58 3.53
CA ASN A 137 -14.24 -26.05 4.86
C ASN A 137 -12.73 -25.80 5.10
N GLN A 138 -12.17 -26.36 6.18
CA GLN A 138 -10.74 -26.26 6.55
C GLN A 138 -10.03 -27.63 6.46
N ILE A 139 -10.47 -28.50 5.54
CA ILE A 139 -9.98 -29.88 5.44
C ILE A 139 -8.56 -29.88 4.83
N ILE A 140 -7.63 -30.57 5.48
CA ILE A 140 -6.20 -30.65 5.15
C ILE A 140 -5.81 -32.03 4.60
N GLY A 141 -4.60 -32.11 4.03
CA GLY A 141 -3.97 -33.38 3.65
C GLY A 141 -4.43 -33.93 2.29
N PRO A 142 -4.00 -35.14 1.91
CA PRO A 142 -4.25 -35.68 0.58
C PRO A 142 -5.67 -36.20 0.37
N ILE A 143 -6.16 -36.08 -0.85
CA ILE A 143 -7.39 -36.74 -1.30
C ILE A 143 -7.20 -38.27 -1.23
N PRO A 144 -8.01 -39.02 -0.47
CA PRO A 144 -7.87 -40.47 -0.38
C PRO A 144 -8.07 -41.14 -1.75
N ALA A 145 -7.06 -41.87 -2.23
CA ALA A 145 -7.14 -42.60 -3.50
C ALA A 145 -8.30 -43.62 -3.54
N GLY A 146 -8.73 -44.12 -2.37
CA GLY A 146 -9.90 -44.98 -2.21
C GLY A 146 -11.22 -44.36 -2.68
N ILE A 147 -11.34 -43.03 -2.76
CA ILE A 147 -12.51 -42.36 -3.35
C ILE A 147 -12.72 -42.81 -4.80
N GLY A 148 -11.64 -43.11 -5.55
CA GLY A 148 -11.71 -43.65 -6.91
C GLY A 148 -12.37 -45.02 -7.03
N ASN A 149 -12.61 -45.73 -5.92
CA ASN A 149 -13.27 -47.05 -5.92
C ASN A 149 -14.80 -46.96 -5.74
N LEU A 150 -15.38 -45.76 -5.62
CA LEU A 150 -16.81 -45.56 -5.38
C LEU A 150 -17.61 -45.73 -6.68
N PRO A 151 -18.35 -46.85 -6.87
CA PRO A 151 -18.84 -47.22 -8.20
C PRO A 151 -20.02 -46.37 -8.69
N ASN A 152 -20.74 -45.73 -7.76
CA ASN A 152 -21.97 -44.98 -8.02
C ASN A 152 -21.79 -43.45 -7.94
N LEU A 153 -20.57 -42.95 -7.69
CA LEU A 153 -20.32 -41.53 -7.48
C LEU A 153 -20.55 -40.72 -8.77
N LYS A 154 -21.46 -39.74 -8.68
CA LYS A 154 -21.86 -38.83 -9.77
C LYS A 154 -21.37 -37.41 -9.54
N GLU A 155 -21.33 -36.98 -8.28
CA GLU A 155 -21.06 -35.61 -7.90
C GLU A 155 -19.97 -35.58 -6.82
N LEU A 156 -18.84 -34.91 -7.09
CA LEU A 156 -17.73 -34.76 -6.15
C LEU A 156 -17.31 -33.30 -6.02
N TYR A 157 -17.62 -32.70 -4.87
CA TYR A 157 -17.31 -31.31 -4.52
C TYR A 157 -16.39 -31.24 -3.30
N LEU A 158 -15.12 -30.87 -3.52
CA LEU A 158 -14.09 -30.74 -2.48
C LEU A 158 -13.43 -29.35 -2.48
N GLY A 159 -14.00 -28.37 -3.20
CA GLY A 159 -13.39 -27.07 -3.43
C GLY A 159 -13.31 -26.19 -2.19
N GLY A 160 -12.46 -25.16 -2.18
CA GLY A 160 -12.35 -24.21 -1.06
C GLY A 160 -11.91 -24.88 0.24
N ASN A 161 -10.86 -25.70 0.19
CA ASN A 161 -10.27 -26.40 1.33
C ASN A 161 -8.74 -26.23 1.31
N GLN A 162 -8.03 -26.96 2.16
CA GLN A 162 -6.56 -27.00 2.25
C GLN A 162 -6.00 -28.36 1.78
N LEU A 163 -6.69 -29.04 0.86
CA LEU A 163 -6.30 -30.37 0.37
C LEU A 163 -5.01 -30.27 -0.45
N SER A 164 -4.07 -31.18 -0.21
CA SER A 164 -2.69 -31.13 -0.74
C SER A 164 -2.32 -32.39 -1.54
N GLY A 165 -1.20 -32.35 -2.26
CA GLY A 165 -0.72 -33.51 -3.02
C GLY A 165 -1.47 -33.73 -4.34
N PRO A 166 -1.24 -34.85 -5.05
CA PRO A 166 -1.77 -35.05 -6.39
C PRO A 166 -3.25 -35.44 -6.42
N ILE A 167 -3.92 -35.10 -7.52
CA ILE A 167 -5.21 -35.70 -7.88
C ILE A 167 -4.97 -37.21 -8.09
N PRO A 168 -5.68 -38.13 -7.40
CA PRO A 168 -5.40 -39.55 -7.49
C PRO A 168 -5.71 -40.12 -8.88
N ASP A 169 -4.76 -40.87 -9.47
CA ASP A 169 -4.97 -41.57 -10.76
C ASP A 169 -6.22 -42.47 -10.77
N GLY A 170 -6.57 -43.04 -9.59
CA GLY A 170 -7.77 -43.86 -9.40
C GLY A 170 -9.09 -43.14 -9.67
N PHE A 171 -9.11 -41.80 -9.75
CA PHE A 171 -10.32 -41.05 -10.11
C PHE A 171 -10.84 -41.43 -11.50
N GLY A 172 -10.00 -41.88 -12.42
CA GLY A 172 -10.45 -42.38 -13.73
C GLY A 172 -11.40 -43.59 -13.70
N ASN A 173 -11.52 -44.28 -12.56
CA ASN A 173 -12.47 -45.37 -12.38
C ASN A 173 -13.91 -44.89 -12.12
N LEU A 174 -14.12 -43.61 -11.81
CA LEU A 174 -15.42 -43.01 -11.47
C LEU A 174 -16.29 -42.77 -12.71
N THR A 175 -16.52 -43.79 -13.51
CA THR A 175 -17.13 -43.68 -14.86
C THR A 175 -18.56 -43.10 -14.91
N ASN A 176 -19.23 -42.96 -13.76
CA ASN A 176 -20.54 -42.31 -13.60
C ASN A 176 -20.45 -40.81 -13.17
N LEU A 177 -19.24 -40.26 -13.02
CA LEU A 177 -19.02 -38.90 -12.52
C LEU A 177 -19.43 -37.84 -13.56
N VAL A 178 -20.28 -36.92 -13.14
CA VAL A 178 -20.83 -35.78 -13.90
C VAL A 178 -20.14 -34.47 -13.52
N THR A 179 -19.85 -34.26 -12.24
CA THR A 179 -19.10 -33.09 -11.75
C THR A 179 -17.88 -33.50 -10.94
N LEU A 180 -16.74 -32.90 -11.26
CA LEU A 180 -15.53 -32.93 -10.45
C LEU A 180 -15.10 -31.50 -10.11
N SER A 181 -15.32 -31.09 -8.86
CA SER A 181 -14.93 -29.77 -8.34
C SER A 181 -13.89 -29.89 -7.23
N LEU A 182 -12.65 -29.56 -7.56
CA LEU A 182 -11.49 -29.54 -6.65
C LEU A 182 -10.88 -28.13 -6.51
N ALA A 183 -11.55 -27.11 -7.04
CA ALA A 183 -11.01 -25.75 -7.16
C ALA A 183 -10.76 -25.06 -5.80
N SER A 184 -9.77 -24.17 -5.71
CA SER A 184 -9.35 -23.49 -4.47
C SER A 184 -8.87 -24.47 -3.40
N ASN A 185 -7.75 -25.14 -3.69
CA ASN A 185 -7.04 -26.08 -2.81
C ASN A 185 -5.51 -25.92 -2.99
N LEU A 186 -4.72 -26.81 -2.38
CA LEU A 186 -3.26 -26.87 -2.48
C LEU A 186 -2.77 -28.08 -3.29
N LEU A 187 -3.58 -28.56 -4.25
CA LEU A 187 -3.28 -29.77 -5.02
C LEU A 187 -2.10 -29.55 -5.98
N THR A 188 -1.17 -30.50 -6.02
CA THR A 188 0.09 -30.44 -6.78
C THR A 188 0.15 -31.52 -7.87
N GLY A 189 1.25 -31.55 -8.64
CA GLY A 189 1.45 -32.57 -9.69
C GLY A 189 0.60 -32.35 -10.93
N SER A 190 0.59 -33.31 -11.86
CA SER A 190 -0.11 -33.20 -13.14
C SER A 190 -1.57 -33.66 -13.07
N ILE A 191 -2.42 -33.08 -13.93
CA ILE A 191 -3.76 -33.61 -14.22
C ILE A 191 -3.62 -35.06 -14.74
N PRO A 192 -4.18 -36.08 -14.06
CA PRO A 192 -4.05 -37.47 -14.47
C PRO A 192 -4.59 -37.77 -15.86
N ASN A 193 -3.84 -38.55 -16.65
CA ASN A 193 -4.33 -39.07 -17.95
C ASN A 193 -5.57 -39.97 -17.80
N SER A 194 -5.82 -40.52 -16.61
CA SER A 194 -6.96 -41.40 -16.31
C SER A 194 -8.30 -40.67 -16.23
N ILE A 195 -8.33 -39.35 -16.03
CA ILE A 195 -9.55 -38.50 -16.06
C ILE A 195 -10.34 -38.66 -17.37
N THR A 196 -9.68 -39.12 -18.43
CA THR A 196 -10.21 -39.32 -19.78
C THR A 196 -11.24 -40.46 -19.87
N SER A 197 -11.26 -41.35 -18.88
CA SER A 197 -12.26 -42.41 -18.72
C SER A 197 -13.62 -41.89 -18.19
N LEU A 198 -13.68 -40.65 -17.72
CA LEU A 198 -14.87 -40.02 -17.14
C LEU A 198 -15.86 -39.55 -18.22
N ASN A 199 -16.35 -40.48 -19.04
CA ASN A 199 -17.12 -40.18 -20.24
C ASN A 199 -18.48 -39.49 -20.00
N GLN A 200 -18.96 -39.40 -18.75
CA GLN A 200 -20.16 -38.65 -18.36
C GLN A 200 -19.86 -37.23 -17.82
N LEU A 201 -18.58 -36.87 -17.69
CA LEU A 201 -18.17 -35.63 -17.04
C LEU A 201 -18.61 -34.40 -17.84
N ASN A 202 -19.37 -33.53 -17.18
CA ASN A 202 -19.97 -32.33 -17.72
C ASN A 202 -19.28 -31.06 -17.18
N TYR A 203 -18.84 -31.11 -15.93
CA TYR A 203 -18.21 -30.01 -15.20
C TYR A 203 -16.86 -30.45 -14.62
N LEU A 204 -15.77 -29.77 -15.00
CA LEU A 204 -14.43 -30.00 -14.46
C LEU A 204 -13.82 -28.68 -13.97
N TYR A 205 -13.75 -28.55 -12.64
CA TYR A 205 -13.29 -27.34 -11.95
C TYR A 205 -12.07 -27.65 -11.09
N LEU A 206 -10.88 -27.31 -11.59
CA LEU A 206 -9.58 -27.52 -10.93
C LEU A 206 -8.85 -26.20 -10.63
N ALA A 207 -9.51 -25.06 -10.83
CA ALA A 207 -8.90 -23.73 -10.74
C ALA A 207 -8.38 -23.38 -9.32
N PHE A 208 -7.45 -22.43 -9.23
CA PHE A 208 -6.80 -22.05 -7.95
C PHE A 208 -6.20 -23.25 -7.21
N ASN A 209 -5.20 -23.88 -7.83
CA ASN A 209 -4.41 -24.97 -7.25
C ASN A 209 -2.92 -24.79 -7.63
N LEU A 210 -2.09 -25.78 -7.32
CA LEU A 210 -0.66 -25.83 -7.66
C LEU A 210 -0.37 -26.91 -8.74
N LEU A 211 -1.35 -27.22 -9.60
CA LEU A 211 -1.23 -28.26 -10.62
C LEU A 211 -0.23 -27.84 -11.69
N SER A 212 0.68 -28.74 -12.06
CA SER A 212 1.81 -28.51 -12.96
C SER A 212 1.80 -29.46 -14.17
N GLY A 213 2.80 -29.36 -15.04
CA GLY A 213 2.86 -30.17 -16.27
C GLY A 213 1.85 -29.69 -17.31
N SER A 214 1.66 -30.45 -18.38
CA SER A 214 0.81 -30.06 -19.51
C SER A 214 -0.64 -30.49 -19.37
N ILE A 215 -1.57 -29.71 -19.95
CA ILE A 215 -2.96 -30.15 -20.13
C ILE A 215 -2.95 -31.45 -20.97
N PRO A 216 -3.48 -32.58 -20.47
CA PRO A 216 -3.45 -33.85 -21.19
C PRO A 216 -4.16 -33.73 -22.55
N ASN A 217 -3.50 -34.08 -23.65
CA ASN A 217 -4.12 -34.11 -24.98
C ASN A 217 -5.40 -34.96 -25.02
N SER A 218 -5.44 -35.99 -24.18
CA SER A 218 -6.55 -36.91 -24.05
C SER A 218 -7.77 -36.32 -23.34
N ILE A 219 -7.69 -35.17 -22.65
CA ILE A 219 -8.86 -34.45 -22.10
C ILE A 219 -9.91 -34.13 -23.19
N THR A 220 -9.46 -34.08 -24.44
CA THR A 220 -10.25 -33.84 -25.64
C THR A 220 -11.18 -34.99 -26.05
N SER A 221 -11.20 -36.11 -25.30
CA SER A 221 -12.20 -37.18 -25.44
C SER A 221 -13.47 -36.96 -24.61
N LEU A 222 -13.46 -36.02 -23.65
CA LEU A 222 -14.55 -35.78 -22.71
C LEU A 222 -15.70 -34.97 -23.33
N ASN A 223 -16.30 -35.51 -24.38
CA ASN A 223 -17.24 -34.81 -25.26
C ASN A 223 -18.54 -34.31 -24.59
N GLN A 224 -18.80 -34.68 -23.33
CA GLN A 224 -19.94 -34.18 -22.54
C GLN A 224 -19.63 -32.90 -21.76
N LEU A 225 -18.38 -32.43 -21.70
CA LEU A 225 -18.01 -31.22 -20.98
C LEU A 225 -18.74 -29.99 -21.53
N THR A 226 -19.42 -29.27 -20.63
CA THR A 226 -20.01 -27.94 -20.89
C THR A 226 -19.20 -26.82 -20.23
N SER A 227 -18.46 -27.11 -19.16
CA SER A 227 -17.56 -26.14 -18.52
C SER A 227 -16.23 -26.78 -18.08
N LEU A 228 -15.14 -26.09 -18.40
CA LEU A 228 -13.78 -26.48 -18.03
C LEU A 228 -13.03 -25.27 -17.46
N ASP A 229 -12.76 -25.26 -16.16
CA ASP A 229 -11.93 -24.24 -15.51
C ASP A 229 -10.67 -24.86 -14.87
N LEU A 230 -9.53 -24.58 -15.49
CA LEU A 230 -8.19 -24.95 -15.05
C LEU A 230 -7.36 -23.72 -14.65
N SER A 231 -7.99 -22.55 -14.51
CA SER A 231 -7.29 -21.28 -14.28
C SER A 231 -6.50 -21.24 -12.96
N LYS A 232 -5.47 -20.40 -12.87
CA LYS A 232 -4.67 -20.20 -11.65
C LYS A 232 -4.05 -21.50 -11.15
N ASN A 233 -3.21 -22.06 -12.00
CA ASN A 233 -2.38 -23.23 -11.75
C ASN A 233 -0.98 -22.96 -12.33
N GLN A 234 -0.13 -23.99 -12.38
CA GLN A 234 1.22 -23.98 -12.95
C GLN A 234 1.28 -24.78 -14.26
N LEU A 235 0.15 -24.91 -14.98
CA LEU A 235 0.05 -25.73 -16.19
C LEU A 235 0.86 -25.10 -17.32
N MET A 236 1.63 -25.93 -18.05
CA MET A 236 2.62 -25.50 -19.03
C MET A 236 2.44 -26.17 -20.40
N GLY A 237 3.15 -25.67 -21.41
CA GLY A 237 3.06 -26.19 -22.78
C GLY A 237 1.79 -25.72 -23.52
N PRO A 238 1.52 -26.30 -24.71
CA PRO A 238 0.44 -25.80 -25.57
C PRO A 238 -0.95 -26.23 -25.14
N ILE A 239 -1.94 -25.40 -25.46
CA ILE A 239 -3.36 -25.81 -25.45
C ILE A 239 -3.52 -26.97 -26.45
N PRO A 240 -4.08 -28.13 -26.06
CA PRO A 240 -4.24 -29.28 -26.96
C PRO A 240 -4.96 -28.94 -28.26
N ALA A 241 -4.38 -29.33 -29.39
CA ALA A 241 -4.98 -29.08 -30.71
C ALA A 241 -6.36 -29.77 -30.89
N GLY A 242 -6.65 -30.81 -30.10
CA GLY A 242 -7.96 -31.47 -30.07
C GLY A 242 -9.05 -30.73 -29.28
N ILE A 243 -8.77 -29.59 -28.62
CA ILE A 243 -9.73 -28.91 -27.73
C ILE A 243 -11.08 -28.62 -28.41
N GLY A 244 -11.07 -28.37 -29.72
CA GLY A 244 -12.26 -28.18 -30.55
C GLY A 244 -13.21 -29.39 -30.66
N ASN A 245 -12.81 -30.58 -30.19
CA ASN A 245 -13.68 -31.76 -30.13
C ASN A 245 -14.76 -31.64 -29.05
N LEU A 246 -14.53 -30.81 -28.03
CA LEU A 246 -15.43 -30.58 -26.89
C LEU A 246 -16.64 -29.69 -27.29
N THR A 247 -17.36 -30.07 -28.35
CA THR A 247 -18.34 -29.19 -29.03
C THR A 247 -19.52 -28.71 -28.18
N ASN A 248 -19.75 -29.30 -27.01
CA ASN A 248 -20.73 -28.88 -26.01
C ASN A 248 -20.23 -27.78 -25.05
N LEU A 249 -18.95 -27.41 -25.11
CA LEU A 249 -18.30 -26.51 -24.16
C LEU A 249 -18.82 -25.07 -24.31
N GLY A 250 -19.50 -24.59 -23.26
CA GLY A 250 -19.98 -23.22 -23.10
C GLY A 250 -18.99 -22.30 -22.37
N GLU A 251 -18.12 -22.86 -21.53
CA GLU A 251 -17.09 -22.12 -20.79
C GLU A 251 -15.72 -22.83 -20.83
N LEU A 252 -14.70 -22.09 -21.26
CA LEU A 252 -13.29 -22.51 -21.24
C LEU A 252 -12.44 -21.45 -20.54
N SER A 253 -11.95 -21.78 -19.35
CA SER A 253 -11.10 -20.92 -18.54
C SER A 253 -9.75 -21.62 -18.27
N LEU A 254 -8.68 -21.08 -18.85
CA LEU A 254 -7.29 -21.56 -18.69
C LEU A 254 -6.37 -20.44 -18.17
N ALA A 255 -6.94 -19.33 -17.71
CA ALA A 255 -6.22 -18.11 -17.35
C ALA A 255 -5.21 -18.29 -16.21
N SER A 256 -4.19 -17.43 -16.11
CA SER A 256 -3.18 -17.46 -15.04
C SER A 256 -2.48 -18.82 -14.93
N ASN A 257 -1.83 -19.23 -16.00
CA ASN A 257 -1.03 -20.45 -16.09
C ASN A 257 0.30 -20.14 -16.83
N LEU A 258 1.09 -21.17 -17.12
CA LEU A 258 2.36 -21.10 -17.86
C LEU A 258 2.22 -21.64 -19.30
N LEU A 259 1.02 -21.57 -19.89
CA LEU A 259 0.74 -22.12 -21.21
C LEU A 259 1.48 -21.35 -22.31
N THR A 260 1.94 -22.07 -23.33
CA THR A 260 2.78 -21.55 -24.43
C THR A 260 2.21 -21.92 -25.80
N GLY A 261 2.85 -21.48 -26.88
CA GLY A 261 2.40 -21.76 -28.25
C GLY A 261 1.13 -20.97 -28.62
N SER A 262 0.54 -21.30 -29.76
CA SER A 262 -0.60 -20.55 -30.31
C SER A 262 -1.96 -21.06 -29.85
N ILE A 263 -2.95 -20.16 -29.80
CA ILE A 263 -4.37 -20.53 -29.69
C ILE A 263 -4.71 -21.46 -30.87
N PRO A 264 -5.13 -22.72 -30.65
CA PRO A 264 -5.34 -23.67 -31.73
C PRO A 264 -6.59 -23.31 -32.53
N ASN A 265 -6.50 -23.31 -33.87
CA ASN A 265 -7.62 -22.98 -34.76
C ASN A 265 -8.89 -23.85 -34.53
N SER A 266 -8.72 -25.06 -33.98
CA SER A 266 -9.83 -25.94 -33.62
C SER A 266 -10.76 -25.38 -32.54
N ILE A 267 -10.31 -24.41 -31.74
CA ILE A 267 -11.17 -23.71 -30.75
C ILE A 267 -12.41 -23.08 -31.39
N THR A 268 -12.35 -22.79 -32.69
CA THR A 268 -13.44 -22.18 -33.48
C THR A 268 -14.55 -23.18 -33.86
N SER A 269 -14.40 -24.46 -33.51
CA SER A 269 -15.44 -25.50 -33.58
C SER A 269 -16.35 -25.53 -32.34
N LEU A 270 -16.01 -24.82 -31.27
CA LEU A 270 -16.73 -24.79 -30.00
C LEU A 270 -17.98 -23.89 -30.09
N ASN A 271 -18.93 -24.25 -30.94
CA ASN A 271 -20.05 -23.35 -31.31
C ASN A 271 -21.00 -22.98 -30.14
N GLN A 272 -20.92 -23.67 -28.99
CA GLN A 272 -21.65 -23.33 -27.77
C GLN A 272 -20.92 -22.32 -26.87
N LEU A 273 -19.66 -21.99 -27.16
CA LEU A 273 -18.77 -21.25 -26.27
C LEU A 273 -19.24 -19.79 -26.07
N ALA A 274 -19.61 -19.47 -24.83
CA ALA A 274 -19.98 -18.14 -24.37
C ALA A 274 -18.81 -17.43 -23.66
N ILE A 275 -17.97 -18.18 -22.94
CA ILE A 275 -16.83 -17.64 -22.17
C ILE A 275 -15.53 -18.30 -22.65
N LEU A 276 -14.58 -17.47 -23.07
CA LEU A 276 -13.20 -17.87 -23.35
C LEU A 276 -12.22 -16.98 -22.60
N ASP A 277 -11.62 -17.51 -21.53
CA ASP A 277 -10.57 -16.83 -20.76
C ASP A 277 -9.24 -17.60 -20.83
N LEU A 278 -8.28 -17.02 -21.56
CA LEU A 278 -6.91 -17.50 -21.70
C LEU A 278 -5.89 -16.48 -21.13
N GLY A 279 -6.35 -15.52 -20.32
CA GLY A 279 -5.53 -14.41 -19.84
C GLY A 279 -4.32 -14.84 -19.00
N TYR A 280 -3.31 -13.99 -18.87
CA TYR A 280 -2.11 -14.21 -18.04
C TYR A 280 -1.44 -15.58 -18.31
N ASN A 281 -0.96 -15.75 -19.55
CA ASN A 281 -0.22 -16.93 -20.00
C ASN A 281 0.96 -16.47 -20.88
N SER A 282 1.66 -17.40 -21.53
CA SER A 282 2.72 -17.12 -22.51
C SER A 282 2.32 -17.55 -23.93
N LEU A 283 1.04 -17.40 -24.29
CA LEU A 283 0.53 -17.75 -25.61
C LEU A 283 1.07 -16.79 -26.68
N THR A 284 1.47 -17.34 -27.83
CA THR A 284 2.10 -16.64 -28.97
C THR A 284 1.26 -16.78 -30.24
N GLY A 285 1.74 -16.20 -31.35
CA GLY A 285 1.02 -16.24 -32.63
C GLY A 285 -0.25 -15.38 -32.62
N SER A 286 -1.08 -15.51 -33.66
CA SER A 286 -2.25 -14.64 -33.86
C SER A 286 -3.55 -15.21 -33.30
N ILE A 287 -4.45 -14.31 -32.90
CA ILE A 287 -5.86 -14.64 -32.67
C ILE A 287 -6.44 -15.23 -33.97
N PRO A 288 -6.99 -16.46 -33.98
CA PRO A 288 -7.55 -17.06 -35.19
C PRO A 288 -8.66 -16.20 -35.80
N ASN A 289 -8.57 -15.85 -37.09
CA ASN A 289 -9.62 -15.06 -37.77
C ASN A 289 -11.01 -15.73 -37.67
N SER A 290 -11.03 -17.07 -37.68
CA SER A 290 -12.24 -17.87 -37.53
C SER A 290 -12.85 -17.83 -36.12
N ILE A 291 -12.25 -17.17 -35.11
CA ILE A 291 -12.88 -16.97 -33.79
C ILE A 291 -14.22 -16.22 -33.89
N THR A 292 -14.40 -15.52 -35.00
CA THR A 292 -15.65 -14.83 -35.39
C THR A 292 -16.82 -15.79 -35.71
N SER A 293 -16.60 -17.12 -35.81
CA SER A 293 -17.67 -18.12 -35.88
C SER A 293 -18.39 -18.32 -34.54
N LEU A 294 -17.74 -18.01 -33.42
CA LEU A 294 -18.21 -18.27 -32.06
C LEU A 294 -19.23 -17.21 -31.62
N THR A 295 -20.33 -17.10 -32.36
CA THR A 295 -21.34 -16.03 -32.24
C THR A 295 -22.05 -15.95 -30.87
N LEU A 296 -21.94 -16.98 -30.03
CA LEU A 296 -22.44 -16.99 -28.66
C LEU A 296 -21.48 -16.37 -27.64
N LEU A 297 -20.24 -16.02 -28.01
CA LEU A 297 -19.26 -15.40 -27.10
C LEU A 297 -19.82 -14.10 -26.48
N SER A 298 -19.90 -14.09 -25.16
CA SER A 298 -20.12 -12.90 -24.33
C SER A 298 -18.80 -12.35 -23.79
N ASP A 299 -17.86 -13.22 -23.42
CA ASP A 299 -16.58 -12.83 -22.82
C ASP A 299 -15.40 -13.41 -23.60
N LEU A 300 -14.58 -12.54 -24.20
CA LEU A 300 -13.31 -12.90 -24.84
C LEU A 300 -12.15 -12.21 -24.12
N VAL A 301 -11.41 -13.00 -23.33
CA VAL A 301 -10.39 -12.51 -22.40
C VAL A 301 -9.04 -13.18 -22.72
N LEU A 302 -8.13 -12.40 -23.31
CA LEU A 302 -6.82 -12.86 -23.80
C LEU A 302 -5.65 -11.99 -23.25
N LEU A 303 -5.92 -11.15 -22.24
CA LEU A 303 -4.94 -10.19 -21.70
C LEU A 303 -3.65 -10.85 -21.18
N GLY A 304 -2.54 -10.12 -21.14
CA GLY A 304 -1.30 -10.58 -20.52
C GLY A 304 -0.73 -11.83 -21.19
N ASN A 305 -0.54 -11.77 -22.50
CA ASN A 305 0.02 -12.84 -23.33
C ASN A 305 1.04 -12.25 -24.34
N GLN A 306 1.50 -13.06 -25.28
CA GLN A 306 2.43 -12.66 -26.35
C GLN A 306 1.77 -12.77 -27.74
N LEU A 307 0.44 -12.60 -27.82
CA LEU A 307 -0.32 -12.72 -29.06
C LEU A 307 0.01 -11.57 -30.01
N SER A 308 0.20 -11.87 -31.30
CA SER A 308 0.65 -10.93 -32.33
C SER A 308 -0.29 -10.88 -33.55
N GLY A 309 -0.01 -10.00 -34.50
CA GLY A 309 -0.87 -9.82 -35.68
C GLY A 309 -2.17 -9.06 -35.37
N PRO A 310 -3.08 -8.92 -36.34
CA PRO A 310 -4.23 -8.04 -36.22
C PRO A 310 -5.36 -8.62 -35.36
N ILE A 311 -6.14 -7.72 -34.75
CA ILE A 311 -7.48 -8.04 -34.25
C ILE A 311 -8.33 -8.51 -35.46
N PRO A 312 -9.01 -9.68 -35.39
CA PRO A 312 -9.80 -10.19 -36.52
C PRO A 312 -10.80 -9.16 -37.07
N ALA A 313 -10.77 -8.91 -38.37
CA ALA A 313 -11.60 -7.87 -39.00
C ALA A 313 -13.11 -8.08 -38.77
N GLY A 314 -13.55 -9.34 -38.66
CA GLY A 314 -14.93 -9.73 -38.37
C GLY A 314 -15.33 -9.67 -36.89
N ILE A 315 -14.52 -9.12 -35.97
CA ILE A 315 -14.83 -9.10 -34.52
C ILE A 315 -16.21 -8.51 -34.20
N GLY A 316 -16.69 -7.57 -35.01
CA GLY A 316 -18.02 -6.97 -34.91
C GLY A 316 -19.21 -7.91 -35.15
N ILE A 317 -18.97 -9.14 -35.66
CA ILE A 317 -19.99 -10.18 -35.83
C ILE A 317 -20.40 -10.77 -34.47
N LEU A 318 -19.51 -10.73 -33.47
CA LEU A 318 -19.72 -11.27 -32.13
C LEU A 318 -20.60 -10.35 -31.27
N THR A 319 -21.80 -10.02 -31.75
CA THR A 319 -22.69 -9.00 -31.19
C THR A 319 -23.12 -9.24 -29.74
N ASN A 320 -22.96 -10.47 -29.21
CA ASN A 320 -23.21 -10.81 -27.81
C ASN A 320 -22.08 -10.40 -26.85
N LEU A 321 -20.92 -9.92 -27.35
CA LEU A 321 -19.78 -9.56 -26.50
C LEU A 321 -20.12 -8.44 -25.50
N ALA A 322 -20.06 -8.80 -24.22
CA ALA A 322 -20.10 -7.90 -23.08
C ALA A 322 -18.69 -7.48 -22.62
N ALA A 323 -17.67 -8.34 -22.81
CA ALA A 323 -16.28 -8.07 -22.49
C ALA A 323 -15.31 -8.48 -23.61
N LEU A 324 -14.46 -7.55 -24.04
CA LEU A 324 -13.34 -7.79 -24.95
C LEU A 324 -12.05 -7.24 -24.34
N ASN A 325 -11.21 -8.13 -23.84
CA ASN A 325 -9.98 -7.76 -23.12
C ASN A 325 -8.75 -8.41 -23.77
N LEU A 326 -7.99 -7.59 -24.50
CA LEU A 326 -6.79 -7.97 -25.25
C LEU A 326 -5.52 -7.27 -24.70
N TYR A 327 -5.63 -6.63 -23.53
CA TYR A 327 -4.60 -5.77 -22.96
C TYR A 327 -3.27 -6.49 -22.71
N GLY A 328 -2.13 -5.86 -22.99
CA GLY A 328 -0.82 -6.45 -22.71
C GLY A 328 -0.52 -7.65 -23.61
N ASN A 329 -0.41 -7.38 -24.90
CA ASN A 329 -0.07 -8.33 -25.96
C ASN A 329 0.83 -7.66 -27.01
N GLN A 330 1.07 -8.30 -28.14
CA GLN A 330 1.86 -7.82 -29.27
C GLN A 330 0.98 -7.58 -30.52
N LEU A 331 -0.33 -7.35 -30.34
CA LEU A 331 -1.29 -7.22 -31.44
C LEU A 331 -0.99 -5.96 -32.27
N SER A 332 -1.05 -6.09 -33.58
CA SER A 332 -0.68 -5.04 -34.55
C SER A 332 -1.82 -4.70 -35.51
N GLY A 333 -1.56 -3.87 -36.53
CA GLY A 333 -2.61 -3.43 -37.46
C GLY A 333 -3.62 -2.48 -36.81
N SER A 334 -4.74 -2.23 -37.47
CA SER A 334 -5.73 -1.23 -37.01
C SER A 334 -6.89 -1.82 -36.22
N ILE A 335 -7.48 -1.02 -35.33
CA ILE A 335 -8.74 -1.38 -34.64
C ILE A 335 -9.83 -1.52 -35.72
N PRO A 336 -10.45 -2.71 -35.90
CA PRO A 336 -11.43 -2.91 -36.97
C PRO A 336 -12.66 -2.01 -36.81
N ALA A 337 -13.06 -1.30 -37.87
CA ALA A 337 -14.21 -0.40 -37.82
C ALA A 337 -15.52 -1.09 -37.38
N GLY A 338 -15.66 -2.38 -37.70
CA GLY A 338 -16.79 -3.22 -37.27
C GLY A 338 -16.94 -3.37 -35.76
N ILE A 339 -15.92 -3.05 -34.95
CA ILE A 339 -15.98 -3.09 -33.48
C ILE A 339 -17.15 -2.25 -32.93
N GLY A 340 -17.54 -1.16 -33.63
CA GLY A 340 -18.70 -0.33 -33.28
C GLY A 340 -20.07 -1.02 -33.40
N SER A 341 -20.12 -2.29 -33.84
CA SER A 341 -21.34 -3.11 -33.83
C SER A 341 -21.60 -3.79 -32.47
N LEU A 342 -20.62 -3.79 -31.57
CA LEU A 342 -20.68 -4.47 -30.26
C LEU A 342 -21.43 -3.62 -29.23
N ALA A 343 -22.73 -3.44 -29.41
CA ALA A 343 -23.57 -2.54 -28.60
C ALA A 343 -23.71 -2.96 -27.11
N TRP A 344 -23.46 -4.22 -26.79
CA TRP A 344 -23.54 -4.77 -25.42
C TRP A 344 -22.23 -4.65 -24.63
N LEU A 345 -21.18 -4.09 -25.25
CA LEU A 345 -19.85 -4.04 -24.67
C LEU A 345 -19.80 -3.12 -23.44
N THR A 346 -19.52 -3.72 -22.27
CA THR A 346 -19.35 -3.06 -20.97
C THR A 346 -17.89 -2.93 -20.57
N ASN A 347 -17.00 -3.73 -21.17
CA ASN A 347 -15.56 -3.69 -20.89
C ASN A 347 -14.76 -3.85 -22.19
N LEU A 348 -14.01 -2.81 -22.56
CA LEU A 348 -13.10 -2.79 -23.72
C LEU A 348 -11.70 -2.36 -23.29
N ARG A 349 -10.73 -3.28 -23.41
CA ARG A 349 -9.33 -3.05 -23.03
C ARG A 349 -8.40 -3.51 -24.15
N LEU A 350 -7.79 -2.55 -24.84
CA LEU A 350 -6.86 -2.78 -25.96
C LEU A 350 -5.45 -2.19 -25.70
N GLY A 351 -5.24 -1.56 -24.53
CA GLY A 351 -3.95 -0.97 -24.17
C GLY A 351 -2.78 -1.96 -24.12
N ARG A 352 -1.55 -1.46 -24.12
CA ARG A 352 -0.30 -2.25 -24.18
C ARG A 352 -0.28 -3.25 -25.34
N ASN A 353 -0.27 -2.71 -26.56
CA ASN A 353 -0.19 -3.46 -27.80
C ASN A 353 0.62 -2.66 -28.86
N GLN A 354 0.62 -3.11 -30.10
CA GLN A 354 1.27 -2.46 -31.26
C GLN A 354 0.23 -1.97 -32.28
N LEU A 355 -0.98 -1.64 -31.83
CA LEU A 355 -2.09 -1.23 -32.70
C LEU A 355 -1.80 0.13 -33.35
N THR A 356 -2.16 0.28 -34.62
CA THR A 356 -1.87 1.42 -35.51
C THR A 356 -3.16 2.01 -36.08
N GLY A 357 -3.06 3.11 -36.84
CA GLY A 357 -4.22 3.75 -37.46
C GLY A 357 -5.10 4.48 -36.46
N SER A 358 -6.26 4.98 -36.92
CA SER A 358 -7.12 5.85 -36.13
C SER A 358 -8.08 5.10 -35.21
N ILE A 359 -8.46 5.75 -34.10
CA ILE A 359 -9.61 5.34 -33.28
C ILE A 359 -10.88 5.44 -34.16
N PRO A 360 -11.66 4.34 -34.34
CA PRO A 360 -12.80 4.35 -35.24
C PRO A 360 -14.00 5.12 -34.66
N ALA A 361 -14.70 5.90 -35.50
CA ALA A 361 -15.88 6.68 -35.13
C ALA A 361 -17.04 5.84 -34.55
N GLY A 362 -17.10 4.54 -34.88
CA GLY A 362 -18.03 3.56 -34.31
C GLY A 362 -17.90 3.36 -32.80
N ILE A 363 -16.90 3.98 -32.16
CA ILE A 363 -16.77 4.05 -30.70
C ILE A 363 -17.99 4.67 -30.00
N SER A 364 -18.74 5.54 -30.70
CA SER A 364 -20.00 6.14 -30.21
C SER A 364 -21.05 5.11 -29.78
N SER A 365 -21.04 3.90 -30.34
CA SER A 365 -22.00 2.84 -30.04
C SER A 365 -21.87 2.27 -28.62
N PHE A 366 -20.73 2.44 -27.96
CA PHE A 366 -20.42 1.80 -26.67
C PHE A 366 -21.01 2.51 -25.46
N THR A 367 -22.29 2.87 -25.53
CA THR A 367 -22.99 3.68 -24.52
C THR A 367 -23.00 3.07 -23.11
N ASN A 368 -22.68 1.77 -22.97
CA ASN A 368 -22.63 1.05 -21.69
C ASN A 368 -21.23 0.96 -21.06
N LEU A 369 -20.18 1.52 -21.67
CA LEU A 369 -18.82 1.53 -21.07
C LEU A 369 -18.71 2.46 -19.86
N ASP A 370 -18.10 1.96 -18.79
CA ASP A 370 -17.70 2.75 -17.61
C ASP A 370 -16.28 3.35 -17.75
N SER A 371 -15.42 2.68 -18.53
CA SER A 371 -14.00 2.93 -18.68
C SER A 371 -13.52 2.49 -20.06
N LEU A 372 -12.53 3.21 -20.59
CA LEU A 372 -12.01 3.00 -21.94
C LEU A 372 -10.48 3.19 -21.91
N GLY A 373 -9.74 2.15 -22.32
CA GLY A 373 -8.27 2.13 -22.28
C GLY A 373 -7.65 1.65 -23.58
N PHE A 374 -6.97 2.57 -24.28
CA PHE A 374 -6.20 2.33 -25.51
C PHE A 374 -4.71 2.72 -25.37
N GLU A 375 -4.28 3.11 -24.17
CA GLU A 375 -2.92 3.54 -23.84
C GLU A 375 -1.83 2.54 -24.26
N GLU A 376 -0.60 3.03 -24.46
CA GLU A 376 0.55 2.20 -24.81
C GLU A 376 0.33 1.42 -26.12
N ASN A 377 0.06 2.15 -27.19
CA ASN A 377 -0.09 1.66 -28.57
C ASN A 377 0.61 2.60 -29.59
N GLN A 378 0.37 2.39 -30.89
CA GLN A 378 0.87 3.20 -32.01
C GLN A 378 -0.28 3.87 -32.80
N LEU A 379 -1.44 4.10 -32.17
CA LEU A 379 -2.63 4.70 -32.79
C LEU A 379 -2.33 6.14 -33.21
N SER A 380 -2.82 6.52 -34.39
CA SER A 380 -2.56 7.81 -35.04
C SER A 380 -3.83 8.54 -35.46
N GLY A 381 -3.73 9.70 -36.10
CA GLY A 381 -4.88 10.55 -36.42
C GLY A 381 -5.46 11.25 -35.20
N SER A 382 -6.65 11.85 -35.33
CA SER A 382 -7.27 12.67 -34.27
C SER A 382 -8.13 11.88 -33.30
N ILE A 383 -8.29 12.39 -32.07
CA ILE A 383 -9.32 11.92 -31.14
C ILE A 383 -10.71 12.21 -31.78
N PRO A 384 -11.56 11.20 -32.02
CA PRO A 384 -12.84 11.38 -32.69
C PRO A 384 -13.82 12.17 -31.80
N ALA A 385 -14.63 13.06 -32.40
CA ALA A 385 -15.62 13.85 -31.67
C ALA A 385 -16.76 12.98 -31.10
N GLU A 386 -17.00 11.85 -31.76
CA GLU A 386 -17.92 10.77 -31.39
C GLU A 386 -17.70 10.26 -29.96
N ILE A 387 -16.51 10.45 -29.39
CA ILE A 387 -16.21 10.12 -27.99
C ILE A 387 -17.17 10.77 -27.01
N GLY A 388 -17.69 11.97 -27.31
CA GLY A 388 -18.68 12.68 -26.50
C GLY A 388 -20.03 11.96 -26.34
N SER A 389 -20.25 10.87 -27.07
CA SER A 389 -21.45 10.02 -26.93
C SER A 389 -21.37 9.08 -25.71
N LEU A 390 -20.18 8.85 -25.15
CA LEU A 390 -19.95 7.91 -24.04
C LEU A 390 -20.33 8.49 -22.67
N SER A 391 -21.58 8.95 -22.51
CA SER A 391 -22.05 9.68 -21.33
C SER A 391 -21.91 8.95 -19.97
N ASN A 392 -21.71 7.63 -19.98
CA ASN A 392 -21.45 6.83 -18.78
C ASN A 392 -19.97 6.79 -18.35
N LEU A 393 -19.05 7.28 -19.18
CA LEU A 393 -17.61 7.14 -18.98
C LEU A 393 -17.11 7.94 -17.76
N THR A 394 -16.37 7.27 -16.88
CA THR A 394 -15.81 7.85 -15.64
C THR A 394 -14.30 8.11 -15.74
N ALA A 395 -13.58 7.35 -16.56
CA ALA A 395 -12.15 7.50 -16.79
C ALA A 395 -11.82 7.36 -18.28
N LEU A 396 -10.99 8.28 -18.79
CA LEU A 396 -10.55 8.32 -20.19
C LEU A 396 -9.03 8.39 -20.28
N SER A 397 -8.44 7.36 -20.91
CA SER A 397 -7.01 7.23 -21.13
C SER A 397 -6.74 6.75 -22.56
N PHE A 398 -6.01 7.57 -23.32
CA PHE A 398 -5.68 7.28 -24.72
C PHE A 398 -4.20 7.29 -25.04
N CYS A 399 -3.34 7.66 -24.10
CA CYS A 399 -1.92 7.90 -24.36
C CYS A 399 -1.05 7.18 -23.33
N PRO A 400 0.19 6.76 -23.67
CA PRO A 400 0.95 7.14 -24.87
C PRO A 400 0.46 6.49 -26.17
N ASN A 401 0.43 7.28 -27.24
CA ASN A 401 0.07 6.91 -28.62
C ASN A 401 0.57 7.99 -29.61
N GLN A 402 0.42 7.79 -30.92
CA GLN A 402 0.77 8.76 -31.97
C GLN A 402 -0.41 9.67 -32.36
N LEU A 403 -1.37 9.88 -31.46
CA LEU A 403 -2.57 10.71 -31.72
C LEU A 403 -2.19 12.18 -31.94
N THR A 404 -2.82 12.83 -32.91
CA THR A 404 -2.58 14.20 -33.38
C THR A 404 -3.85 15.04 -33.31
N GLY A 405 -3.80 16.29 -33.78
CA GLY A 405 -4.97 17.18 -33.82
C GLY A 405 -5.41 17.65 -32.43
N SER A 406 -6.56 18.32 -32.36
CA SER A 406 -7.05 18.95 -31.13
C SER A 406 -7.91 18.05 -30.26
N ILE A 407 -7.90 18.30 -28.94
CA ILE A 407 -8.91 17.77 -28.01
C ILE A 407 -10.30 18.23 -28.50
N PRO A 408 -11.24 17.32 -28.82
CA PRO A 408 -12.53 17.71 -29.38
C PRO A 408 -13.42 18.36 -28.31
N ALA A 409 -14.10 19.45 -28.65
CA ALA A 409 -15.02 20.13 -27.73
C ALA A 409 -16.15 19.22 -27.20
N ALA A 410 -16.53 18.19 -27.98
CA ALA A 410 -17.49 17.15 -27.61
C ALA A 410 -17.09 16.36 -26.34
N ILE A 411 -15.82 16.40 -25.91
CA ILE A 411 -15.39 15.82 -24.63
C ILE A 411 -16.20 16.37 -23.45
N SER A 412 -16.71 17.61 -23.55
CA SER A 412 -17.57 18.25 -22.54
C SER A 412 -18.90 17.55 -22.25
N ASN A 413 -19.37 16.68 -23.16
CA ASN A 413 -20.57 15.87 -22.97
C ASN A 413 -20.35 14.72 -21.97
N LEU A 414 -19.09 14.38 -21.64
CA LEU A 414 -18.71 13.33 -20.69
C LEU A 414 -18.90 13.81 -19.24
N THR A 415 -20.11 14.20 -18.88
CA THR A 415 -20.40 14.90 -17.60
C THR A 415 -20.06 14.08 -16.34
N ARG A 416 -19.95 12.75 -16.46
CA ARG A 416 -19.51 11.83 -15.39
C ARG A 416 -18.00 11.61 -15.30
N LEU A 417 -17.22 12.17 -16.22
CA LEU A 417 -15.77 11.97 -16.28
C LEU A 417 -15.09 12.53 -15.03
N GLN A 418 -14.39 11.66 -14.31
CA GLN A 418 -13.62 11.98 -13.11
C GLN A 418 -12.12 12.09 -13.41
N PHE A 419 -11.64 11.27 -14.35
CA PHE A 419 -10.23 11.16 -14.71
C PHE A 419 -10.02 11.38 -16.22
N LEU A 420 -9.26 12.41 -16.57
CA LEU A 420 -8.87 12.71 -17.96
C LEU A 420 -7.35 12.69 -18.08
N ARG A 421 -6.80 11.77 -18.88
CA ARG A 421 -5.36 11.65 -19.16
C ARG A 421 -5.05 11.61 -20.65
N ILE A 422 -4.35 12.64 -21.12
CA ILE A 422 -3.83 12.78 -22.49
C ILE A 422 -2.38 13.30 -22.38
N GLU A 423 -1.45 12.41 -22.03
CA GLU A 423 -0.02 12.72 -21.88
C GLU A 423 0.81 11.84 -22.81
N SER A 424 1.94 12.32 -23.34
CA SER A 424 2.79 11.55 -24.26
C SER A 424 2.08 11.16 -25.58
N CYS A 425 1.39 12.13 -26.17
CA CYS A 425 0.78 12.08 -27.50
C CYS A 425 1.21 13.32 -28.33
N GLN A 426 0.90 13.35 -29.62
CA GLN A 426 1.14 14.50 -30.51
C GLN A 426 -0.09 15.43 -30.64
N VAL A 427 -1.00 15.38 -29.66
CA VAL A 427 -2.21 16.21 -29.57
C VAL A 427 -1.80 17.67 -29.43
N SER A 428 -2.43 18.56 -30.20
CA SER A 428 -2.06 19.97 -30.35
C SER A 428 -3.25 20.92 -30.29
N GLY A 429 -3.03 22.21 -30.50
CA GLY A 429 -4.10 23.22 -30.46
C GLY A 429 -4.48 23.65 -29.04
N SER A 430 -5.60 24.35 -28.90
CA SER A 430 -6.02 24.94 -27.62
C SER A 430 -6.84 23.99 -26.75
N ILE A 431 -6.73 24.16 -25.44
CA ILE A 431 -7.62 23.51 -24.46
C ILE A 431 -9.05 24.04 -24.68
N PRO A 432 -10.04 23.20 -25.03
CA PRO A 432 -11.38 23.68 -25.34
C PRO A 432 -12.05 24.32 -24.12
N ALA A 433 -12.59 25.53 -24.27
CA ALA A 433 -13.30 26.21 -23.17
C ALA A 433 -14.49 25.40 -22.62
N ALA A 434 -15.05 24.49 -23.42
CA ALA A 434 -16.11 23.57 -23.00
C ALA A 434 -15.70 22.61 -21.86
N ILE A 435 -14.39 22.42 -21.60
CA ILE A 435 -13.87 21.55 -20.53
C ILE A 435 -14.38 21.94 -19.13
N GLY A 436 -14.72 23.22 -18.92
CA GLY A 436 -15.35 23.72 -17.68
C GLY A 436 -16.74 23.13 -17.38
N SER A 437 -17.33 22.37 -18.30
CA SER A 437 -18.60 21.66 -18.13
C SER A 437 -18.46 20.32 -17.41
N LEU A 438 -17.25 19.79 -17.27
CA LEU A 438 -16.98 18.46 -16.68
C LEU A 438 -17.07 18.48 -15.14
N LYS A 439 -18.29 18.65 -14.60
CA LYS A 439 -18.55 18.87 -13.17
C LYS A 439 -18.20 17.71 -12.23
N SER A 440 -17.80 16.55 -12.76
CA SER A 440 -17.28 15.42 -11.98
C SER A 440 -15.76 15.31 -12.01
N LEU A 441 -15.05 16.13 -12.78
CA LEU A 441 -13.63 15.99 -13.05
C LEU A 441 -12.80 16.29 -11.80
N GLN A 442 -11.97 15.33 -11.40
CA GLN A 442 -11.10 15.36 -10.23
C GLN A 442 -9.62 15.41 -10.61
N TRP A 443 -9.24 14.73 -11.70
CA TRP A 443 -7.87 14.70 -12.21
C TRP A 443 -7.82 15.08 -13.68
N MET A 444 -6.98 16.06 -14.01
CA MET A 444 -6.70 16.50 -15.38
C MET A 444 -5.19 16.43 -15.64
N TYR A 445 -4.79 15.50 -16.50
CA TYR A 445 -3.41 15.31 -16.95
C TYR A 445 -3.33 15.55 -18.46
N LEU A 446 -2.86 16.74 -18.85
CA LEU A 446 -2.65 17.17 -20.23
C LEU A 446 -1.20 17.65 -20.44
N GLY A 447 -0.26 17.12 -19.65
CA GLY A 447 1.15 17.46 -19.72
C GLY A 447 1.89 16.73 -20.85
N GLY A 448 2.96 17.33 -21.35
CA GLY A 448 3.84 16.68 -22.34
C GLY A 448 3.21 16.45 -23.72
N ILE A 449 2.30 17.34 -24.13
CA ILE A 449 1.67 17.34 -25.46
C ILE A 449 1.79 18.74 -26.11
N GLN A 450 1.44 18.87 -27.39
CA GLN A 450 1.68 20.09 -28.19
C GLN A 450 0.59 21.16 -28.03
N LEU A 451 0.01 21.29 -26.82
CA LEU A 451 -1.03 22.29 -26.54
C LEU A 451 -0.51 23.71 -26.71
N ASN A 452 -1.35 24.61 -27.22
CA ASN A 452 -1.04 26.01 -27.46
C ASN A 452 -2.22 26.94 -27.09
N GLY A 453 -2.03 28.25 -27.29
CA GLY A 453 -3.02 29.26 -26.88
C GLY A 453 -3.11 29.39 -25.35
N SER A 454 -4.16 30.05 -24.86
CA SER A 454 -4.35 30.36 -23.43
C SER A 454 -5.13 29.30 -22.67
N ILE A 455 -4.82 29.13 -21.38
CA ILE A 455 -5.65 28.35 -20.45
C ILE A 455 -7.03 29.03 -20.34
N PRO A 456 -8.16 28.35 -20.64
CA PRO A 456 -9.47 28.98 -20.68
C PRO A 456 -9.99 29.30 -19.27
N SER A 457 -10.55 30.51 -19.07
CA SER A 457 -11.09 30.96 -17.78
C SER A 457 -12.28 30.13 -17.27
N THR A 458 -12.96 29.41 -18.18
CA THR A 458 -14.02 28.45 -17.82
C THR A 458 -13.55 27.33 -16.90
N ILE A 459 -12.23 27.07 -16.81
CA ILE A 459 -11.67 26.05 -15.92
C ILE A 459 -12.01 26.28 -14.44
N GLY A 460 -12.15 27.54 -14.00
CA GLY A 460 -12.60 27.88 -12.64
C GLY A 460 -14.00 27.32 -12.29
N SER A 461 -14.80 26.97 -13.30
CA SER A 461 -16.10 26.33 -13.13
C SER A 461 -16.02 24.87 -12.64
N LEU A 462 -14.81 24.32 -12.48
CA LEU A 462 -14.52 23.00 -11.90
C LEU A 462 -14.21 23.04 -10.39
N ALA A 463 -14.40 24.20 -9.74
CA ALA A 463 -14.10 24.45 -8.33
C ALA A 463 -14.68 23.43 -7.34
N GLY A 464 -15.83 22.82 -7.68
CA GLY A 464 -16.49 21.81 -6.85
C GLY A 464 -15.77 20.46 -6.79
N THR A 465 -14.88 20.13 -7.73
CA THR A 465 -14.33 18.77 -7.87
C THR A 465 -12.83 18.66 -8.17
N LEU A 466 -12.23 19.58 -8.94
CA LEU A 466 -10.87 19.38 -9.44
C LEU A 466 -9.83 19.39 -8.31
N GLY A 467 -9.12 18.27 -8.14
CA GLY A 467 -8.13 18.03 -7.09
C GLY A 467 -6.68 17.97 -7.58
N LEU A 468 -6.47 17.73 -8.88
CA LEU A 468 -5.16 17.77 -9.54
C LEU A 468 -5.28 18.31 -10.96
N MET A 469 -4.32 19.15 -11.35
CA MET A 469 -4.22 19.72 -12.69
C MET A 469 -2.75 19.80 -13.14
N ASP A 470 -2.39 19.05 -14.18
CA ASP A 470 -1.09 19.12 -14.84
C ASP A 470 -1.26 19.49 -16.32
N LEU A 471 -0.71 20.65 -16.70
CA LEU A 471 -0.61 21.17 -18.07
C LEU A 471 0.85 21.44 -18.48
N SER A 472 1.81 20.78 -17.84
CA SER A 472 3.23 21.08 -18.01
C SER A 472 3.79 20.66 -19.38
N ASN A 473 4.98 21.15 -19.72
CA ASN A 473 5.75 20.74 -20.89
C ASN A 473 4.95 20.82 -22.20
N SER A 474 4.36 21.99 -22.43
CA SER A 474 3.50 22.32 -23.58
C SER A 474 3.91 23.68 -24.17
N SER A 475 3.12 24.25 -25.10
CA SER A 475 3.34 25.58 -25.69
C SER A 475 2.21 26.57 -25.33
N LEU A 476 1.68 26.47 -24.10
CA LEU A 476 0.63 27.37 -23.62
C LEU A 476 1.17 28.80 -23.43
N THR A 477 0.32 29.78 -23.72
CA THR A 477 0.64 31.22 -23.81
C THR A 477 -0.38 32.05 -23.03
N GLY A 478 -0.17 33.36 -22.93
CA GLY A 478 -1.05 34.25 -22.16
C GLY A 478 -0.82 34.13 -20.66
N SER A 479 -1.70 34.74 -19.85
CA SER A 479 -1.57 34.71 -18.39
C SER A 479 -2.22 33.49 -17.75
N LEU A 480 -1.76 33.14 -16.55
CA LEU A 480 -2.47 32.19 -15.68
C LEU A 480 -3.79 32.85 -15.23
N PRO A 481 -4.97 32.31 -15.60
CA PRO A 481 -6.22 33.05 -15.44
C PRO A 481 -6.68 33.09 -13.97
N ASP A 482 -7.15 34.25 -13.50
CA ASP A 482 -7.61 34.46 -12.11
C ASP A 482 -8.68 33.43 -11.66
N SER A 483 -9.47 32.91 -12.59
CA SER A 483 -10.45 31.85 -12.35
C SER A 483 -9.84 30.57 -11.77
N ILE A 484 -8.53 30.32 -11.95
CA ILE A 484 -7.84 29.17 -11.35
C ILE A 484 -7.86 29.25 -9.82
N THR A 485 -7.95 30.46 -9.25
CA THR A 485 -7.97 30.71 -7.81
C THR A 485 -9.28 30.28 -7.14
N LEU A 486 -10.31 29.96 -7.93
CA LEU A 486 -11.57 29.38 -7.47
C LEU A 486 -11.44 27.88 -7.17
N LEU A 487 -10.38 27.22 -7.64
CA LEU A 487 -10.21 25.76 -7.57
C LEU A 487 -9.71 25.28 -6.20
N ILE A 488 -10.38 25.69 -5.13
CA ILE A 488 -10.03 25.46 -3.71
C ILE A 488 -9.87 23.98 -3.30
N ARG A 489 -10.20 23.03 -4.18
CA ARG A 489 -9.95 21.59 -4.00
C ARG A 489 -8.61 21.12 -4.54
N LEU A 490 -7.91 21.91 -5.36
CA LEU A 490 -6.60 21.55 -5.90
C LEU A 490 -5.60 21.29 -4.78
N SER A 491 -4.93 20.14 -4.93
CA SER A 491 -3.77 19.74 -4.12
C SER A 491 -2.48 19.76 -4.92
N GLN A 492 -2.57 19.66 -6.24
CA GLN A 492 -1.42 19.72 -7.14
C GLN A 492 -1.77 20.56 -8.36
N LEU A 493 -0.92 21.55 -8.66
CA LEU A 493 -1.01 22.38 -9.84
C LEU A 493 0.36 22.45 -10.51
N SER A 494 0.44 22.01 -11.77
CA SER A 494 1.62 22.12 -12.60
C SER A 494 1.27 22.79 -13.93
N VAL A 495 1.95 23.88 -14.25
CA VAL A 495 1.95 24.52 -15.59
C VAL A 495 3.38 24.77 -16.08
N ALA A 496 4.34 24.05 -15.50
CA ALA A 496 5.77 24.22 -15.76
C ALA A 496 6.13 24.01 -17.24
N ARG A 497 7.22 24.61 -17.72
CA ARG A 497 7.73 24.45 -19.10
C ARG A 497 6.67 24.82 -20.15
N ASN A 498 6.23 26.08 -20.11
CA ASN A 498 5.29 26.69 -21.04
C ASN A 498 5.78 28.12 -21.39
N GLN A 499 4.95 28.90 -22.08
CA GLN A 499 5.21 30.29 -22.47
C GLN A 499 4.23 31.26 -21.77
N LEU A 500 3.83 30.96 -20.53
CA LEU A 500 2.89 31.77 -19.77
C LEU A 500 3.55 33.08 -19.31
N ILE A 501 2.84 34.19 -19.46
CA ILE A 501 3.31 35.57 -19.22
C ILE A 501 2.52 36.26 -18.08
N GLY A 502 3.00 37.44 -17.67
CA GLY A 502 2.33 38.28 -16.67
C GLY A 502 2.71 37.90 -15.24
N ASN A 503 1.93 38.35 -14.27
CA ASN A 503 2.18 38.09 -12.85
C ASN A 503 1.52 36.77 -12.39
N ILE A 504 2.04 36.19 -11.31
CA ILE A 504 1.35 35.11 -10.59
C ILE A 504 0.12 35.73 -9.90
N PRO A 505 -1.11 35.22 -10.12
CA PRO A 505 -2.34 35.80 -9.56
C PRO A 505 -2.30 35.92 -8.03
N TYR A 506 -2.68 37.08 -7.49
CA TYR A 506 -2.71 37.28 -6.04
C TYR A 506 -3.65 36.28 -5.32
N GLY A 507 -4.73 35.86 -5.99
CA GLY A 507 -5.63 34.83 -5.44
C GLY A 507 -5.03 33.42 -5.34
N ILE A 508 -3.78 33.17 -5.78
CA ILE A 508 -3.17 31.82 -5.70
C ILE A 508 -3.15 31.28 -4.26
N GLY A 509 -3.03 32.16 -3.26
CA GLY A 509 -3.11 31.81 -1.83
C GLY A 509 -4.47 31.25 -1.38
N ASN A 510 -5.54 31.40 -2.17
CA ASN A 510 -6.85 30.79 -1.90
C ASN A 510 -6.83 29.27 -2.12
N LEU A 511 -5.81 28.72 -2.78
CA LEU A 511 -5.67 27.29 -3.05
C LEU A 511 -5.03 26.55 -1.86
N TYR A 512 -5.56 26.78 -0.65
CA TYR A 512 -4.99 26.36 0.64
C TYR A 512 -4.82 24.83 0.82
N LYS A 513 -5.33 24.01 -0.11
CA LYS A 513 -5.12 22.56 -0.17
C LYS A 513 -3.89 22.14 -0.98
N LEU A 514 -3.22 23.05 -1.70
CA LEU A 514 -2.03 22.73 -2.49
C LEU A 514 -0.91 22.15 -1.62
N SER A 515 -0.50 20.92 -1.96
CA SER A 515 0.74 20.28 -1.52
C SER A 515 1.85 20.39 -2.56
N SER A 516 1.55 20.63 -3.84
CA SER A 516 2.55 20.87 -4.89
C SER A 516 2.13 22.00 -5.83
N LEU A 517 3.04 22.94 -6.08
CA LEU A 517 2.86 24.04 -7.02
C LEU A 517 4.12 24.18 -7.89
N ASP A 518 3.98 23.89 -9.19
CA ASP A 518 5.04 24.05 -10.17
C ASP A 518 4.64 25.01 -11.29
N LEU A 519 5.28 26.19 -11.28
CA LEU A 519 5.14 27.25 -12.29
C LEU A 519 6.45 27.45 -13.08
N SER A 520 7.44 26.56 -12.92
CA SER A 520 8.81 26.78 -13.38
C SER A 520 8.95 26.83 -14.91
N SER A 521 10.02 27.43 -15.42
CA SER A 521 10.31 27.50 -16.86
C SER A 521 9.16 28.11 -17.65
N ASN A 522 8.81 29.34 -17.31
CA ASN A 522 7.77 30.16 -17.94
C ASN A 522 8.29 31.60 -18.08
N MET A 523 7.43 32.54 -18.46
CA MET A 523 7.74 33.97 -18.58
C MET A 523 7.00 34.80 -17.50
N PHE A 524 6.80 34.23 -16.29
CA PHE A 524 6.18 34.97 -15.19
C PHE A 524 7.08 36.09 -14.68
N THR A 525 6.49 37.28 -14.51
CA THR A 525 7.13 38.54 -14.16
C THR A 525 6.70 39.04 -12.79
N ASP A 526 7.20 40.22 -12.40
CA ASP A 526 6.96 40.87 -11.10
C ASP A 526 7.46 40.06 -9.89
N SER A 527 7.06 40.49 -8.69
CA SER A 527 7.42 39.84 -7.43
C SER A 527 6.53 38.65 -7.12
N ILE A 528 7.12 37.64 -6.47
CA ILE A 528 6.38 36.52 -5.85
C ILE A 528 5.28 37.10 -4.94
N PRO A 529 3.98 36.81 -5.18
CA PRO A 529 2.90 37.46 -4.46
C PRO A 529 2.87 37.01 -3.00
N SER A 530 2.71 37.95 -2.07
CA SER A 530 2.74 37.67 -0.62
C SER A 530 1.64 36.70 -0.15
N SER A 531 0.57 36.54 -0.93
CA SER A 531 -0.49 35.58 -0.69
C SER A 531 -0.02 34.11 -0.78
N ILE A 532 1.10 33.82 -1.45
CA ILE A 532 1.67 32.46 -1.54
C ILE A 532 2.00 31.88 -0.16
N LEU A 533 2.28 32.74 0.83
CA LEU A 533 2.50 32.38 2.24
C LEU A 533 1.24 31.76 2.90
N SER A 534 0.07 31.90 2.29
CA SER A 534 -1.17 31.26 2.75
C SER A 534 -1.22 29.76 2.42
N LEU A 535 -0.33 29.28 1.55
CA LEU A 535 -0.22 27.87 1.15
C LEU A 535 0.57 27.07 2.18
N THR A 536 0.11 27.05 3.44
CA THR A 536 0.85 26.43 4.56
C THR A 536 0.97 24.91 4.46
N GLN A 537 0.22 24.28 3.55
CA GLN A 537 0.24 22.83 3.28
C GLN A 537 1.17 22.45 2.13
N LEU A 538 1.85 23.43 1.53
CA LEU A 538 2.69 23.22 0.37
C LEU A 538 3.97 22.48 0.77
N VAL A 539 4.21 21.34 0.12
CA VAL A 539 5.38 20.46 0.30
C VAL A 539 6.43 20.73 -0.78
N SER A 540 5.99 21.12 -1.97
CA SER A 540 6.87 21.49 -3.09
C SER A 540 6.45 22.82 -3.71
N LEU A 541 7.39 23.76 -3.78
CA LEU A 541 7.26 25.03 -4.50
C LEU A 541 8.37 25.15 -5.53
N ASN A 542 8.01 25.15 -6.81
CA ASN A 542 8.93 25.36 -7.90
C ASN A 542 8.48 26.55 -8.76
N LEU A 543 9.24 27.65 -8.69
CA LEU A 543 9.04 28.88 -9.48
C LEU A 543 10.24 29.17 -10.39
N GLY A 544 11.28 28.32 -10.38
CA GLY A 544 12.55 28.63 -11.04
C GLY A 544 12.46 28.76 -12.56
N GLY A 545 13.44 29.42 -13.18
CA GLY A 545 13.44 29.68 -14.62
C GLY A 545 12.29 30.60 -15.06
N ASN A 546 12.02 31.66 -14.30
CA ASN A 546 11.07 32.72 -14.64
C ASN A 546 11.72 34.09 -14.40
N PRO A 547 11.39 35.15 -15.18
CA PRO A 547 11.90 36.51 -14.97
C PRO A 547 11.30 37.23 -13.72
N LEU A 548 11.06 36.50 -12.63
CA LEU A 548 10.57 37.01 -11.35
C LEU A 548 11.60 37.95 -10.69
N ASN A 549 11.15 39.09 -10.18
CA ASN A 549 11.97 40.17 -9.63
C ASN A 549 11.57 40.48 -8.18
N GLY A 550 12.16 41.51 -7.56
CA GLY A 550 11.89 41.87 -6.16
C GLY A 550 12.53 40.90 -5.17
N SER A 551 12.13 40.98 -3.89
CA SER A 551 12.72 40.17 -2.82
C SER A 551 11.94 38.89 -2.54
N ILE A 552 12.64 37.85 -2.08
CA ILE A 552 12.03 36.65 -1.51
C ILE A 552 11.17 37.07 -0.29
N PRO A 553 9.91 36.61 -0.16
CA PRO A 553 9.06 36.95 0.97
C PRO A 553 9.70 36.59 2.32
N ALA A 554 9.81 37.56 3.23
CA ALA A 554 10.58 37.40 4.48
C ALA A 554 10.02 36.35 5.46
N SER A 555 8.72 36.05 5.39
CA SER A 555 8.02 35.11 6.27
C SER A 555 7.79 33.74 5.62
N LEU A 556 8.72 33.28 4.78
CA LEU A 556 8.63 31.98 4.08
C LEU A 556 8.61 30.79 5.05
N ASP A 557 9.10 30.96 6.28
CA ASP A 557 9.04 30.02 7.40
C ASP A 557 7.61 29.70 7.87
N SER A 558 6.61 30.50 7.49
CA SER A 558 5.20 30.14 7.66
C SER A 558 4.77 28.90 6.86
N MET A 559 5.52 28.52 5.83
CA MET A 559 5.28 27.34 4.98
C MET A 559 5.88 26.09 5.62
N VAL A 560 5.40 25.73 6.81
CA VAL A 560 6.00 24.71 7.69
C VAL A 560 6.09 23.29 7.10
N MET A 561 5.30 22.98 6.07
CA MET A 561 5.32 21.68 5.38
C MET A 561 6.30 21.62 4.20
N LEU A 562 6.98 22.72 3.87
CA LEU A 562 7.77 22.83 2.65
C LEU A 562 9.06 22.01 2.73
N GLU A 563 9.11 20.94 1.93
CA GLU A 563 10.28 20.05 1.78
C GLU A 563 11.18 20.53 0.62
N ASN A 564 10.59 21.02 -0.47
CA ASN A 564 11.30 21.40 -1.69
C ASN A 564 11.00 22.85 -2.08
N LEU A 565 12.04 23.68 -2.19
CA LEU A 565 11.94 25.07 -2.64
C LEU A 565 12.92 25.33 -3.79
N ASN A 566 12.40 25.67 -4.97
CA ASN A 566 13.18 26.06 -6.13
C ASN A 566 12.75 27.43 -6.66
N LEU A 567 13.65 28.40 -6.52
CA LEU A 567 13.57 29.78 -7.02
C LEU A 567 14.75 30.12 -7.97
N SER A 568 15.40 29.11 -8.53
CA SER A 568 16.61 29.28 -9.36
C SER A 568 16.35 30.02 -10.68
N GLY A 569 17.39 30.53 -11.34
CA GLY A 569 17.32 31.08 -12.70
C GLY A 569 16.28 32.19 -12.84
N SER A 570 16.31 33.17 -11.95
CA SER A 570 15.34 34.27 -11.86
C SER A 570 16.04 35.63 -11.71
N HIS A 571 15.29 36.71 -11.42
CA HIS A 571 15.83 38.05 -11.20
C HIS A 571 15.62 38.55 -9.75
N LEU A 572 15.55 37.62 -8.79
CA LEU A 572 15.30 37.91 -7.39
C LEU A 572 16.48 38.65 -6.75
N LYS A 573 16.17 39.61 -5.88
CA LYS A 573 17.09 40.59 -5.28
C LYS A 573 16.98 40.65 -3.76
N GLY A 574 17.92 41.37 -3.15
CA GLY A 574 17.95 41.56 -1.69
C GLY A 574 18.59 40.36 -0.99
N SER A 575 18.39 40.24 0.33
CA SER A 575 18.98 39.16 1.12
C SER A 575 18.11 37.92 1.15
N ILE A 576 18.77 36.75 1.24
CA ILE A 576 18.11 35.48 1.59
C ILE A 576 17.50 35.64 2.99
N PRO A 577 16.19 35.41 3.20
CA PRO A 577 15.56 35.53 4.51
C PRO A 577 16.23 34.64 5.56
N THR A 578 16.60 35.22 6.71
CA THR A 578 17.25 34.48 7.81
C THR A 578 16.35 33.40 8.43
N THR A 579 15.04 33.58 8.29
CA THR A 579 13.97 32.65 8.68
C THR A 579 14.05 31.29 7.96
N LEU A 580 14.61 31.21 6.74
CA LEU A 580 14.83 29.96 6.01
C LEU A 580 15.68 28.95 6.81
N GLY A 581 16.63 29.45 7.61
CA GLY A 581 17.48 28.62 8.47
C GLY A 581 16.74 27.90 9.62
N ASN A 582 15.45 28.20 9.80
CA ASN A 582 14.58 27.57 10.80
C ASN A 582 13.59 26.55 10.22
N MET A 583 13.56 26.34 8.90
CA MET A 583 12.59 25.45 8.23
C MET A 583 12.98 23.97 8.33
N GLY A 584 12.69 23.32 9.46
CA GLY A 584 13.10 21.93 9.74
C GLY A 584 12.61 20.85 8.75
N SER A 585 11.55 21.14 7.99
CA SER A 585 11.02 20.24 6.95
C SER A 585 11.84 20.27 5.65
N LEU A 586 12.66 21.30 5.43
CA LEU A 586 13.31 21.57 4.16
C LEU A 586 14.42 20.54 3.84
N LYS A 587 14.32 19.93 2.66
CA LYS A 587 15.26 18.94 2.10
C LYS A 587 16.07 19.51 0.93
N SER A 588 15.42 20.26 0.05
CA SER A 588 16.03 20.81 -1.17
C SER A 588 15.82 22.31 -1.28
N LEU A 589 16.92 23.06 -1.38
CA LEU A 589 16.91 24.52 -1.54
C LEU A 589 17.75 24.97 -2.75
N TYR A 590 17.05 25.43 -3.78
CA TYR A 590 17.62 25.95 -5.03
C TYR A 590 17.31 27.44 -5.19
N MET A 591 18.35 28.29 -5.15
CA MET A 591 18.28 29.74 -5.35
C MET A 591 19.41 30.26 -6.26
N ASN A 592 20.07 29.36 -7.02
CA ASN A 592 21.13 29.72 -7.96
C ASN A 592 20.65 30.65 -9.09
N ASP A 593 21.60 31.31 -9.74
CA ASP A 593 21.40 32.15 -10.93
C ASP A 593 20.35 33.23 -10.69
N ASN A 594 20.66 34.12 -9.74
CA ASN A 594 19.81 35.21 -9.28
C ASN A 594 20.66 36.46 -8.95
N GLN A 595 20.03 37.50 -8.38
CA GLN A 595 20.69 38.76 -7.98
C GLN A 595 20.66 38.94 -6.45
N LEU A 596 20.74 37.84 -5.69
CA LEU A 596 20.68 37.83 -4.23
C LEU A 596 21.99 38.35 -3.64
N THR A 597 21.90 39.07 -2.52
CA THR A 597 22.97 39.86 -1.90
C THR A 597 23.09 39.57 -0.41
N GLY A 598 24.21 39.97 0.21
CA GLY A 598 24.42 39.81 1.65
C GLY A 598 24.81 38.39 2.05
N SER A 599 24.74 38.07 3.35
CA SER A 599 25.25 36.81 3.89
C SER A 599 24.32 35.63 3.73
N ILE A 600 24.90 34.44 3.54
CA ILE A 600 24.19 33.15 3.68
C ILE A 600 23.60 33.06 5.11
N PRO A 601 22.32 32.71 5.27
CA PRO A 601 21.68 32.62 6.58
C PRO A 601 22.19 31.43 7.40
N GLY A 602 22.07 31.51 8.73
CA GLY A 602 22.43 30.42 9.62
C GLY A 602 21.41 29.28 9.61
N PHE A 603 21.78 28.13 9.05
CA PHE A 603 20.98 26.90 9.00
C PHE A 603 20.92 26.19 10.36
N ASN A 604 20.18 26.76 11.31
CA ASN A 604 20.18 26.32 12.70
C ASN A 604 19.28 25.10 12.96
N ASN A 605 18.16 24.97 12.24
CA ASN A 605 17.17 23.89 12.48
C ASN A 605 16.85 23.03 11.24
N THR A 606 17.50 23.26 10.09
CA THR A 606 17.25 22.53 8.82
C THR A 606 18.04 21.22 8.72
N MET A 607 17.95 20.35 9.73
CA MET A 607 18.78 19.13 9.82
C MET A 607 18.55 18.12 8.68
N ASN A 608 17.40 18.19 8.02
CA ASN A 608 17.00 17.32 6.90
C ASN A 608 17.48 17.80 5.52
N LEU A 609 18.18 18.93 5.43
CA LEU A 609 18.62 19.52 4.17
C LEU A 609 19.67 18.63 3.49
N THR A 610 19.33 18.08 2.32
CA THR A 610 20.19 17.23 1.47
C THR A 610 20.84 18.02 0.33
N GLU A 611 20.19 19.08 -0.16
CA GLU A 611 20.69 19.89 -1.28
C GLU A 611 20.58 21.39 -1.00
N LEU A 612 21.70 22.11 -1.09
CA LEU A 612 21.80 23.57 -0.97
C LEU A 612 22.57 24.14 -2.16
N VAL A 613 21.86 24.89 -3.01
CA VAL A 613 22.38 25.38 -4.29
C VAL A 613 22.12 26.90 -4.40
N LEU A 614 23.16 27.69 -4.16
CA LEU A 614 23.14 29.16 -4.11
C LEU A 614 24.08 29.82 -5.14
N SER A 615 24.63 29.04 -6.08
CA SER A 615 25.62 29.49 -7.06
C SER A 615 25.15 30.66 -7.93
N GLY A 616 26.06 31.47 -8.47
CA GLY A 616 25.71 32.52 -9.43
C GLY A 616 24.85 33.61 -8.82
N ASN A 617 25.31 34.20 -7.72
CA ASN A 617 24.65 35.28 -6.98
C ASN A 617 25.70 36.34 -6.53
N GLN A 618 25.26 37.34 -5.77
CA GLN A 618 26.09 38.40 -5.19
C GLN A 618 26.22 38.25 -3.66
N LEU A 619 26.19 37.01 -3.16
CA LEU A 619 26.29 36.73 -1.72
C LEU A 619 27.71 37.02 -1.21
N SER A 620 27.83 37.53 0.00
CA SER A 620 29.09 38.01 0.58
C SER A 620 29.21 37.68 2.08
N GLY A 621 30.38 37.96 2.68
CA GLY A 621 30.68 37.59 4.06
C GLY A 621 31.17 36.15 4.20
N LEU A 622 30.96 35.52 5.36
CA LEU A 622 31.49 34.20 5.70
C LEU A 622 30.49 33.08 5.37
N ILE A 623 30.99 31.87 5.11
CA ILE A 623 30.15 30.65 5.15
C ILE A 623 29.79 30.40 6.62
N PRO A 624 28.49 30.36 7.00
CA PRO A 624 28.08 30.24 8.39
C PRO A 624 28.43 28.85 8.94
N PRO A 625 29.09 28.74 10.10
CA PRO A 625 29.46 27.44 10.68
C PRO A 625 28.26 26.51 10.92
N SER A 626 27.06 27.06 11.16
CA SER A 626 25.84 26.26 11.37
C SER A 626 25.42 25.43 10.16
N ILE A 627 25.98 25.65 8.97
CA ILE A 627 25.79 24.76 7.81
C ILE A 627 26.14 23.31 8.12
N THR A 628 27.03 23.06 9.08
CA THR A 628 27.45 21.72 9.53
C THR A 628 26.41 21.01 10.39
N PHE A 629 25.32 21.67 10.76
CA PHE A 629 24.15 21.04 11.38
C PHE A 629 23.30 20.29 10.35
N CYS A 630 23.42 20.61 9.06
CA CYS A 630 22.82 19.89 7.95
C CYS A 630 23.61 18.60 7.66
N LYS A 631 23.63 17.64 8.59
CA LYS A 631 24.45 16.41 8.49
C LYS A 631 24.09 15.52 7.29
N GLN A 632 22.88 15.67 6.75
CA GLN A 632 22.38 14.95 5.57
C GLN A 632 22.77 15.61 4.24
N LEU A 633 23.49 16.73 4.25
CA LEU A 633 23.79 17.51 3.04
C LEU A 633 24.73 16.75 2.10
N GLN A 634 24.22 16.40 0.91
CA GLN A 634 24.91 15.72 -0.17
C GLN A 634 25.48 16.71 -1.18
N ARG A 635 24.73 17.79 -1.49
CA ARG A 635 25.09 18.81 -2.48
C ARG A 635 25.21 20.18 -1.84
N LEU A 636 26.40 20.79 -1.93
CA LEU A 636 26.66 22.17 -1.51
C LEU A 636 27.33 22.95 -2.64
N TRP A 637 26.56 23.78 -3.34
CA TRP A 637 27.08 24.64 -4.40
C TRP A 637 26.89 26.12 -4.02
N LEU A 638 28.02 26.81 -3.87
CA LEU A 638 28.14 28.22 -3.44
C LEU A 638 29.02 29.04 -4.40
N ASP A 639 29.40 28.45 -5.54
CA ASP A 639 30.31 29.04 -6.51
C ASP A 639 29.78 30.30 -7.18
N ASN A 640 30.65 31.08 -7.83
CA ASN A 640 30.29 32.34 -8.48
C ASN A 640 29.55 33.30 -7.53
N ASN A 641 30.23 33.67 -6.43
CA ASN A 641 29.72 34.54 -5.36
C ASN A 641 30.87 35.35 -4.71
N SER A 642 30.56 36.42 -3.98
CA SER A 642 31.55 37.25 -3.25
C SER A 642 31.84 36.76 -1.82
N LEU A 643 31.76 35.44 -1.57
CA LEU A 643 32.03 34.83 -0.26
C LEU A 643 33.51 34.94 0.12
N SER A 644 33.80 35.05 1.42
CA SER A 644 35.12 35.43 1.94
C SER A 644 35.44 34.70 3.25
N GLY A 645 36.68 34.86 3.74
CA GLY A 645 37.16 34.20 4.95
C GLY A 645 37.67 32.79 4.69
N ILE A 646 37.65 31.93 5.71
CA ILE A 646 38.17 30.55 5.64
C ILE A 646 37.04 29.52 5.49
N LEU A 647 37.36 28.36 4.91
CA LEU A 647 36.44 27.24 4.88
C LEU A 647 36.20 26.71 6.31
N PRO A 648 34.95 26.53 6.78
CA PRO A 648 34.70 26.10 8.16
C PRO A 648 35.32 24.73 8.46
N LYS A 649 36.16 24.65 9.50
CA LYS A 649 36.82 23.39 9.93
C LYS A 649 35.82 22.27 10.28
N LEU A 650 34.60 22.65 10.67
CA LEU A 650 33.53 21.71 10.99
C LEU A 650 32.86 21.11 9.74
N LEU A 651 33.15 21.54 8.50
CA LEU A 651 32.67 20.81 7.32
C LEU A 651 33.15 19.34 7.32
N GLY A 652 34.27 19.03 8.00
CA GLY A 652 34.83 17.69 8.14
C GLY A 652 33.98 16.66 8.89
N ILE A 653 32.82 17.05 9.47
CA ILE A 653 31.84 16.10 10.03
C ILE A 653 30.69 15.77 9.07
N MET A 654 30.65 16.37 7.87
CA MET A 654 29.57 16.20 6.88
C MET A 654 29.84 15.00 5.96
N THR A 655 29.83 13.79 6.52
CA THR A 655 30.22 12.54 5.83
C THR A 655 29.30 12.13 4.67
N GLN A 656 28.14 12.77 4.49
CA GLN A 656 27.23 12.52 3.37
C GLN A 656 27.51 13.39 2.13
N LEU A 657 28.47 14.32 2.19
CA LEU A 657 28.71 15.32 1.14
C LEU A 657 29.36 14.69 -0.12
N THR A 658 28.59 14.57 -1.20
CA THR A 658 29.03 14.02 -2.49
C THR A 658 29.52 15.07 -3.48
N SER A 659 29.02 16.31 -3.40
CA SER A 659 29.40 17.40 -4.30
C SER A 659 29.58 18.74 -3.57
N LEU A 660 30.78 19.31 -3.68
CA LEU A 660 31.13 20.63 -3.16
C LEU A 660 31.64 21.55 -4.28
N ARG A 661 30.98 22.68 -4.49
CA ARG A 661 31.43 23.75 -5.41
C ARG A 661 31.52 25.06 -4.68
N ILE A 662 32.72 25.64 -4.66
CA ILE A 662 33.03 26.94 -4.03
C ILE A 662 33.96 27.79 -4.93
N ASN A 663 34.06 27.43 -6.21
CA ASN A 663 34.89 28.13 -7.18
C ASN A 663 34.42 29.57 -7.42
N ASP A 664 35.35 30.42 -7.84
CA ASP A 664 35.10 31.83 -8.15
C ASP A 664 34.47 32.57 -6.96
N THR A 665 35.17 32.47 -5.82
CA THR A 665 34.85 33.14 -4.55
C THR A 665 36.11 33.71 -3.90
N SER A 666 35.96 34.70 -3.02
CA SER A 666 37.07 35.31 -2.26
C SER A 666 37.49 34.51 -1.01
N LEU A 667 37.20 33.20 -0.96
CA LEU A 667 37.64 32.31 0.11
C LEU A 667 39.17 32.18 0.13
N SER A 668 39.74 32.06 1.33
CA SER A 668 41.18 32.20 1.59
C SER A 668 41.64 31.31 2.75
N GLY A 669 42.96 31.24 2.96
CA GLY A 669 43.56 30.36 3.95
C GLY A 669 43.74 28.93 3.41
N THR A 670 43.94 27.96 4.29
CA THR A 670 44.39 26.62 3.89
C THR A 670 43.22 25.65 3.68
N LEU A 671 43.25 24.89 2.57
CA LEU A 671 42.29 23.82 2.29
C LEU A 671 42.39 22.73 3.39
N PRO A 672 41.29 22.39 4.09
CA PRO A 672 41.36 21.43 5.19
C PRO A 672 41.66 20.00 4.75
N THR A 673 42.57 19.33 5.46
CA THR A 673 43.04 17.97 5.14
C THR A 673 41.94 16.90 5.21
N PHE A 674 40.90 17.09 6.02
CA PHE A 674 39.78 16.16 6.13
C PHE A 674 38.98 15.96 4.83
N LEU A 675 39.05 16.91 3.89
CA LEU A 675 38.38 16.76 2.58
C LEU A 675 39.01 15.62 1.76
N GLY A 676 40.27 15.25 2.04
CA GLY A 676 40.92 14.08 1.45
C GLY A 676 40.44 12.74 2.02
N SER A 677 39.76 12.73 3.17
CA SER A 677 39.27 11.51 3.85
C SER A 677 37.77 11.26 3.66
N PHE A 678 37.06 12.06 2.86
CA PHE A 678 35.64 11.85 2.57
C PHE A 678 35.44 10.74 1.54
N SER A 679 34.97 9.59 2.01
CA SER A 679 34.66 8.41 1.18
C SER A 679 33.49 8.64 0.21
N SER A 680 32.65 9.64 0.46
CA SER A 680 31.46 10.02 -0.33
C SER A 680 31.70 11.13 -1.36
N LEU A 681 32.80 11.90 -1.24
CA LEU A 681 33.00 13.10 -2.07
C LEU A 681 33.53 12.75 -3.46
N ASP A 682 32.66 12.87 -4.47
CA ASP A 682 32.95 12.55 -5.87
C ASP A 682 33.26 13.79 -6.73
N SER A 683 32.76 14.97 -6.32
CA SER A 683 32.93 16.23 -7.05
C SER A 683 33.38 17.37 -6.14
N LEU A 684 34.55 17.94 -6.41
CA LEU A 684 35.12 19.09 -5.72
C LEU A 684 35.58 20.13 -6.76
N ASN A 685 35.11 21.39 -6.65
CA ASN A 685 35.66 22.51 -7.41
C ASN A 685 35.93 23.72 -6.51
N ILE A 686 37.18 24.20 -6.52
CA ILE A 686 37.67 25.37 -5.75
C ILE A 686 38.48 26.35 -6.60
N SER A 687 38.45 26.21 -7.94
CA SER A 687 39.15 27.12 -8.86
C SER A 687 38.76 28.58 -8.64
N GLY A 688 39.63 29.54 -8.93
CA GLY A 688 39.31 30.97 -8.72
C GLY A 688 39.11 31.39 -7.26
N THR A 689 39.69 30.66 -6.30
CA THR A 689 39.74 31.04 -4.87
C THR A 689 41.17 31.36 -4.43
N ASN A 690 41.32 32.06 -3.29
CA ASN A 690 42.61 32.33 -2.64
C ASN A 690 43.01 31.22 -1.64
N LEU A 691 42.49 30.00 -1.81
CA LEU A 691 42.82 28.85 -0.95
C LEU A 691 44.20 28.28 -1.28
N THR A 692 45.01 28.00 -0.26
CA THR A 692 46.30 27.33 -0.39
C THR A 692 46.21 25.86 0.01
N CYS A 693 46.99 25.00 -0.64
CA CYS A 693 47.10 23.60 -0.22
C CYS A 693 47.82 23.48 1.14
N PRO A 694 47.42 22.55 2.02
CA PRO A 694 48.07 22.37 3.32
C PRO A 694 49.51 21.89 3.20
N PRO A 695 50.46 22.42 4.00
CA PRO A 695 51.82 21.92 4.05
C PRO A 695 51.86 20.54 4.74
N ASP A 696 52.56 19.60 4.09
CA ASP A 696 53.01 18.28 4.56
C ASP A 696 52.30 17.67 5.78
N TYR A 697 51.19 16.97 5.52
CA TYR A 697 50.54 16.11 6.51
C TYR A 697 50.81 14.63 6.19
N ILE A 698 51.64 13.96 7.01
CA ILE A 698 51.90 12.53 6.89
C ILE A 698 50.75 11.76 7.54
N ALA A 699 49.80 11.28 6.73
CA ALA A 699 48.75 10.37 7.17
C ALA A 699 48.42 9.31 6.11
N CYS A 700 49.41 8.46 5.81
CA CYS A 700 49.17 7.20 5.10
C CYS A 700 49.11 6.06 6.12
N GLY A 701 47.91 5.79 6.66
CA GLY A 701 47.61 4.49 7.25
C GLY A 701 47.52 3.41 6.16
N PRO A 702 47.68 2.11 6.49
CA PRO A 702 47.98 1.07 5.46
C PRO A 702 46.86 0.73 4.45
N THR A 703 45.70 1.39 4.48
CA THR A 703 44.48 0.93 3.77
C THR A 703 43.66 2.02 3.06
N GLN A 704 44.13 3.27 2.95
CA GLN A 704 43.40 4.32 2.22
C GLN A 704 44.27 5.03 1.18
N SER A 705 43.83 4.99 -0.09
CA SER A 705 44.38 5.80 -1.19
C SER A 705 43.64 7.14 -1.28
N PRO A 706 44.34 8.27 -1.51
CA PRO A 706 43.69 9.57 -1.63
C PRO A 706 42.88 9.67 -2.92
N LYS A 707 41.63 10.17 -2.83
CA LYS A 707 40.68 10.22 -3.96
C LYS A 707 41.06 11.25 -5.03
N THR A 708 40.75 10.90 -6.28
CA THR A 708 41.14 11.63 -7.51
C THR A 708 40.67 13.09 -7.56
N ALA A 709 39.51 13.44 -7.02
CA ALA A 709 38.99 14.81 -7.03
C ALA A 709 39.86 15.78 -6.20
N PHE A 710 40.32 15.35 -5.02
CA PHE A 710 41.22 16.13 -4.17
C PHE A 710 42.62 16.21 -4.78
N CYS A 711 43.18 15.10 -5.28
CA CYS A 711 44.51 15.08 -5.89
C CYS A 711 44.61 15.87 -7.20
N ARG A 712 43.52 16.03 -7.96
CA ARG A 712 43.47 16.98 -9.11
C ARG A 712 43.64 18.44 -8.67
N THR A 713 43.25 18.74 -7.43
CA THR A 713 43.13 20.11 -6.89
C THR A 713 44.37 20.53 -6.11
N CYS A 714 44.95 19.61 -5.33
CA CYS A 714 46.23 19.79 -4.63
C CYS A 714 47.23 18.68 -4.99
N PRO A 715 47.88 18.73 -6.18
CA PRO A 715 48.74 17.64 -6.66
C PRO A 715 49.95 17.35 -5.74
N SER A 716 50.53 18.40 -5.14
CA SER A 716 51.65 18.32 -4.20
C SER A 716 51.31 17.60 -2.88
N PHE A 717 50.03 17.48 -2.54
CA PHE A 717 49.59 16.78 -1.33
C PHE A 717 49.53 15.25 -1.52
N CYS A 718 49.40 14.77 -2.77
CA CYS A 718 49.29 13.35 -3.08
C CYS A 718 50.61 12.71 -3.59
N SER A 719 51.70 13.48 -3.69
CA SER A 719 52.94 13.06 -4.36
C SER A 719 53.92 12.22 -3.51
N THR A 720 53.59 11.84 -2.28
CA THR A 720 54.49 11.10 -1.35
C THR A 720 54.17 9.62 -1.16
N CYS A 721 53.15 9.07 -1.83
CA CYS A 721 52.89 7.62 -1.84
C CYS A 721 53.84 6.86 -2.78
N GLY A 722 55.09 6.66 -2.34
CA GLY A 722 55.95 5.55 -2.76
C GLY A 722 57.08 5.86 -3.76
N LYS A 723 58.27 6.17 -3.23
CA LYS A 723 59.57 5.53 -3.56
C LYS A 723 60.72 6.09 -2.69
N PRO A 724 61.89 5.42 -2.59
CA PRO A 724 62.80 5.57 -1.45
C PRO A 724 63.88 6.68 -1.60
N SER A 725 64.49 7.03 -0.47
CA SER A 725 65.67 7.89 -0.30
C SER A 725 66.87 7.43 -1.17
N PRO A 726 67.82 8.33 -1.55
CA PRO A 726 68.81 8.83 -0.58
C PRO A 726 69.36 10.27 -0.84
N GLY A 727 70.16 10.79 0.10
CA GLY A 727 71.31 11.65 -0.25
C GLY A 727 71.34 13.08 0.31
N SER A 728 72.37 13.32 1.12
CA SER A 728 73.06 14.57 1.52
C SER A 728 73.01 15.79 0.56
N ALA A 729 73.30 17.04 0.93
CA ALA A 729 74.09 17.56 2.07
C ALA A 729 73.89 19.09 2.25
N THR A 730 74.28 19.64 3.42
CA THR A 730 74.80 21.03 3.65
C THR A 730 73.96 22.26 3.22
N SER A 731 74.03 23.42 3.87
CA SER A 731 74.56 23.86 5.18
C SER A 731 74.18 25.34 5.38
N ASN A 732 74.09 25.79 6.64
CA ASN A 732 74.17 27.22 7.07
C ASN A 732 73.04 28.16 6.56
N SER A 733 72.65 29.23 7.26
CA SER A 733 72.98 29.70 8.62
C SER A 733 71.86 30.59 9.16
N SER A 734 71.76 30.63 10.49
CA SER A 734 70.92 31.47 11.35
C SER A 734 71.32 32.98 11.30
N PRO A 735 70.77 33.90 12.14
CA PRO A 735 69.46 33.98 12.82
C PRO A 735 68.84 35.42 12.79
N SER A 736 67.86 35.66 13.68
CA SER A 736 67.66 36.91 14.48
C SER A 736 66.99 38.15 13.83
N SER A 737 66.19 38.95 14.55
CA SER A 737 65.51 38.80 15.86
C SER A 737 64.54 39.97 16.15
N THR A 738 63.70 39.82 17.20
CA THR A 738 63.24 40.88 18.17
C THR A 738 62.42 42.08 17.64
N GLU A 739 61.13 42.22 18.01
CA GLU A 739 60.57 43.00 19.16
C GLU A 739 60.41 44.53 18.89
N SER A 740 59.51 45.32 19.49
CA SER A 740 58.30 45.10 20.32
C SER A 740 57.46 46.41 20.48
N SER A 741 56.21 46.29 20.97
CA SER A 741 55.40 47.27 21.76
C SER A 741 55.10 48.73 21.28
N SER A 742 53.81 49.01 21.01
CA SER A 742 52.84 49.85 21.79
C SER A 742 53.20 51.26 22.38
N PRO A 743 52.23 52.13 22.78
CA PRO A 743 50.95 52.57 22.18
C PRO A 743 50.59 54.09 22.39
N ALA A 744 49.36 54.52 21.99
CA ALA A 744 48.57 55.69 22.49
C ALA A 744 49.03 57.16 22.17
N ALA A 745 48.19 58.22 22.09
CA ALA A 745 46.71 58.40 21.95
C ALA A 745 46.31 59.89 21.67
N SER A 746 45.00 60.13 21.41
CA SER A 746 44.16 61.32 21.78
C SER A 746 43.83 62.47 20.79
N GLY A 747 42.63 63.07 20.98
CA GLY A 747 42.03 64.26 20.30
C GLY A 747 41.04 63.92 19.16
N GLY A 748 39.79 64.42 19.02
CA GLY A 748 38.99 65.44 19.72
C GLY A 748 38.44 66.49 18.71
N GLY A 749 37.17 66.90 18.65
CA GLY A 749 35.93 66.49 19.34
C GLY A 749 34.80 67.53 19.16
N GLY A 750 33.53 67.13 18.90
CA GLY A 750 32.41 68.08 18.69
C GLY A 750 31.08 67.44 18.24
N VAL A 751 29.94 67.96 18.72
CA VAL A 751 28.57 67.45 18.42
C VAL A 751 27.72 68.57 17.82
N SER A 752 26.93 68.27 16.78
CA SER A 752 26.10 69.25 16.07
C SER A 752 24.60 69.12 16.38
N VAL A 753 23.86 70.19 16.05
CA VAL A 753 22.43 70.42 16.36
C VAL A 753 21.47 69.34 15.82
N GLY A 754 21.91 68.50 14.88
CA GLY A 754 21.09 67.43 14.30
C GLY A 754 20.63 66.35 15.30
N VAL A 755 21.35 66.16 16.41
CA VAL A 755 21.03 65.12 17.40
C VAL A 755 19.66 65.35 18.07
N ILE A 756 19.28 66.61 18.34
CA ILE A 756 18.05 66.93 19.08
C ILE A 756 16.80 66.69 18.22
N ILE A 757 16.84 67.07 16.93
CA ILE A 757 15.75 66.81 15.99
C ILE A 757 15.69 65.31 15.66
N GLY A 758 16.85 64.65 15.52
CA GLY A 758 16.94 63.20 15.34
C GLY A 758 16.27 62.42 16.48
N ILE A 759 16.49 62.81 17.74
CA ILE A 759 15.86 62.16 18.90
C ILE A 759 14.33 62.39 18.93
N ALA A 760 13.84 63.57 18.58
CA ALA A 760 12.40 63.84 18.55
C ALA A 760 11.68 63.07 17.43
N VAL A 761 12.26 63.01 16.23
CA VAL A 761 11.72 62.22 15.11
C VAL A 761 11.85 60.73 15.40
N ALA A 762 12.97 60.27 15.97
CA ALA A 762 13.12 58.87 16.41
C ALA A 762 12.09 58.50 17.48
N ALA A 763 11.84 59.35 18.48
CA ALA A 763 10.82 59.11 19.49
C ALA A 763 9.40 59.07 18.91
N GLY A 764 9.07 59.97 17.97
CA GLY A 764 7.78 59.95 17.26
C GLY A 764 7.60 58.73 16.37
N VAL A 765 8.64 58.32 15.64
CA VAL A 765 8.65 57.10 14.82
C VAL A 765 8.60 55.85 15.71
N ILE A 766 9.32 55.80 16.83
CA ILE A 766 9.24 54.70 17.81
C ILE A 766 7.83 54.64 18.39
N LEU A 767 7.21 55.77 18.74
CA LEU A 767 5.84 55.78 19.25
C LEU A 767 4.82 55.31 18.20
N LEU A 768 4.96 55.73 16.94
CA LEU A 768 4.13 55.24 15.83
C LEU A 768 4.38 53.76 15.54
N LEU A 769 5.62 53.27 15.62
CA LEU A 769 5.96 51.86 15.50
C LEU A 769 5.44 51.03 16.68
N LEU A 770 5.41 51.57 17.90
CA LEU A 770 4.81 50.92 19.07
C LEU A 770 3.28 50.89 19.00
N ILE A 771 2.64 51.94 18.49
CA ILE A 771 1.19 51.97 18.22
C ILE A 771 0.85 51.00 17.08
N ALA A 772 1.62 50.99 16.00
CA ALA A 772 1.46 50.05 14.90
C ALA A 772 1.70 48.60 15.37
N ALA A 773 2.75 48.32 16.13
CA ALA A 773 3.00 47.02 16.73
C ALA A 773 1.89 46.61 17.70
N GLY A 774 1.35 47.54 18.49
CA GLY A 774 0.19 47.31 19.36
C GLY A 774 -1.07 46.97 18.57
N ALA A 775 -1.37 47.71 17.50
CA ALA A 775 -2.50 47.44 16.61
C ALA A 775 -2.34 46.12 15.84
N ILE A 776 -1.11 45.80 15.39
CA ILE A 776 -0.75 44.53 14.76
C ILE A 776 -0.90 43.37 15.74
N LEU A 777 -0.44 43.52 16.99
CA LEU A 777 -0.62 42.52 18.06
C LEU A 777 -2.10 42.32 18.42
N LEU A 778 -2.90 43.39 18.49
CA LEU A 778 -4.35 43.30 18.72
C LEU A 778 -5.07 42.63 17.53
N TYR A 779 -4.68 42.94 16.29
CA TYR A 779 -5.20 42.31 15.08
C TYR A 779 -4.85 40.81 15.02
N PHE A 780 -3.59 40.45 15.28
CA PHE A 780 -3.18 39.04 15.36
C PHE A 780 -3.87 38.32 16.52
N ARG A 781 -4.03 38.95 17.68
CA ARG A 781 -4.79 38.40 18.81
C ARG A 781 -6.25 38.12 18.43
N HIS A 782 -6.92 39.08 17.77
CA HIS A 782 -8.29 38.90 17.32
C HIS A 782 -8.41 37.81 16.23
N LYS A 783 -7.48 37.76 15.27
CA LYS A 783 -7.45 36.71 14.23
C LYS A 783 -7.14 35.32 14.79
N MET A 784 -6.30 35.24 15.83
CA MET A 784 -5.99 33.99 16.54
C MET A 784 -7.17 33.51 17.38
N GLU A 785 -7.87 34.41 18.08
CA GLU A 785 -9.14 34.08 18.77
C GLU A 785 -10.19 33.61 17.75
N GLN A 786 -10.40 34.32 16.63
CA GLN A 786 -11.32 33.86 15.58
C GLN A 786 -10.95 32.46 15.04
N LYS A 787 -9.66 32.17 14.80
CA LYS A 787 -9.22 30.84 14.34
C LYS A 787 -9.43 29.78 15.42
N LYS A 788 -9.13 30.08 16.68
CA LYS A 788 -9.36 29.20 17.82
C LYS A 788 -10.85 28.89 17.99
N THR A 789 -11.70 29.91 18.06
CA THR A 789 -13.16 29.77 18.16
C THR A 789 -13.75 29.03 16.95
N SER A 790 -13.22 29.21 15.74
CA SER A 790 -13.65 28.43 14.57
C SER A 790 -13.30 26.95 14.70
N LEU A 791 -12.15 26.60 15.28
CA LEU A 791 -11.73 25.22 15.52
C LEU A 791 -12.55 24.59 16.64
N GLU A 792 -12.73 25.28 17.77
CA GLU A 792 -13.61 24.88 18.87
C GLU A 792 -15.06 24.66 18.39
N THR A 793 -15.63 25.59 17.61
CA THR A 793 -16.99 25.48 17.06
C THR A 793 -17.13 24.27 16.12
N SER A 794 -16.09 23.93 15.35
CA SER A 794 -16.09 22.74 14.50
C SER A 794 -15.97 21.42 15.27
N LEU A 795 -15.33 21.44 16.45
CA LEU A 795 -15.09 20.28 17.32
C LEU A 795 -16.19 20.10 18.38
N ALA A 796 -17.04 21.10 18.61
CA ALA A 796 -18.17 21.03 19.55
C ALA A 796 -19.16 19.89 19.27
N ALA A 797 -19.18 19.36 18.04
CA ALA A 797 -19.99 18.20 17.65
C ALA A 797 -19.35 16.83 18.01
N ALA A 798 -18.09 16.77 18.43
CA ALA A 798 -17.32 15.53 18.54
C ALA A 798 -17.57 14.71 19.81
N HIS A 799 -18.38 15.19 20.77
CA HIS A 799 -18.60 14.57 22.09
C HIS A 799 -17.31 14.19 22.86
N CYS A 800 -16.19 14.86 22.57
CA CYS A 800 -14.87 14.59 23.13
C CYS A 800 -14.51 15.59 24.24
N THR A 801 -13.69 15.19 25.22
CA THR A 801 -13.29 16.08 26.33
C THR A 801 -12.28 17.13 25.86
N GLU A 802 -12.58 18.42 26.05
CA GLU A 802 -11.59 19.48 25.91
C GLU A 802 -10.81 19.72 27.21
N PHE A 803 -9.49 19.86 27.08
CA PHE A 803 -8.56 20.22 28.15
C PHE A 803 -7.91 21.56 27.85
N SER A 804 -7.64 22.35 28.89
CA SER A 804 -6.91 23.61 28.73
C SER A 804 -5.41 23.35 28.50
N LEU A 805 -4.75 24.22 27.74
CA LEU A 805 -3.30 24.14 27.55
C LEU A 805 -2.53 24.21 28.88
N ALA A 806 -3.04 24.95 29.88
CA ALA A 806 -2.44 25.02 31.21
C ALA A 806 -2.46 23.67 31.94
N GLU A 807 -3.54 22.89 31.81
CA GLU A 807 -3.60 21.52 32.33
C GLU A 807 -2.59 20.62 31.63
N VAL A 808 -2.47 20.69 30.30
CA VAL A 808 -1.51 19.86 29.55
C VAL A 808 -0.07 20.22 29.89
N LEU A 809 0.28 21.51 29.96
CA LEU A 809 1.62 21.96 30.36
C LEU A 809 1.97 21.52 31.78
N LYS A 810 1.00 21.54 32.71
CA LYS A 810 1.19 20.99 34.06
C LYS A 810 1.36 19.47 34.03
N ALA A 811 0.59 18.76 33.20
CA ALA A 811 0.63 17.31 33.07
C ALA A 811 1.97 16.78 32.53
N THR A 812 2.56 17.46 31.54
CA THR A 812 3.79 17.04 30.85
C THR A 812 5.08 17.62 31.46
N ASN A 813 4.97 18.37 32.57
CA ASN A 813 6.05 19.18 33.13
C ASN A 813 6.68 20.13 32.08
N ASN A 814 5.84 20.95 31.45
CA ASN A 814 6.21 21.93 30.42
C ASN A 814 6.99 21.31 29.24
N TRP A 815 6.52 20.17 28.73
CA TRP A 815 7.16 19.40 27.64
C TRP A 815 8.59 18.93 27.95
N SER A 816 8.88 18.51 29.20
CA SER A 816 10.21 18.00 29.56
C SER A 816 10.68 16.89 28.63
N GLU A 817 11.94 16.92 28.20
CA GLU A 817 12.56 15.87 27.39
C GLU A 817 12.58 14.53 28.14
N ASP A 818 12.71 14.54 29.48
CA ASP A 818 12.60 13.34 30.34
C ASP A 818 11.25 12.61 30.21
N ASN A 819 10.21 13.32 29.77
CA ASN A 819 8.87 12.79 29.56
C ASN A 819 8.62 12.41 28.08
N GLN A 820 9.55 12.63 27.16
CA GLN A 820 9.32 12.35 25.74
C GLN A 820 9.32 10.85 25.47
N LEU A 821 8.21 10.35 24.93
CA LEU A 821 8.00 8.95 24.56
C LEU A 821 8.42 8.65 23.11
N GLY A 822 8.37 9.67 22.24
CA GLY A 822 8.80 9.55 20.85
C GLY A 822 8.67 10.86 20.06
N SER A 823 9.26 10.87 18.87
CA SER A 823 9.15 11.95 17.88
C SER A 823 8.96 11.35 16.49
N GLY A 824 8.01 11.88 15.72
CA GLY A 824 7.72 11.41 14.37
C GLY A 824 7.09 12.48 13.48
N ALA A 825 6.78 12.08 12.24
CA ALA A 825 6.22 12.99 11.23
C ALA A 825 4.89 13.64 11.64
N PHE A 826 4.09 12.95 12.48
CA PHE A 826 2.76 13.41 12.90
C PHE A 826 2.75 14.16 14.25
N GLY A 827 3.87 14.24 14.97
CA GLY A 827 3.95 14.92 16.25
C GLY A 827 5.05 14.39 17.17
N ASP A 828 5.20 15.07 18.31
CA ASP A 828 6.02 14.62 19.43
C ASP A 828 5.08 14.11 20.53
N VAL A 829 5.38 12.95 21.12
CA VAL A 829 4.53 12.32 22.13
C VAL A 829 5.21 12.37 23.49
N TYR A 830 4.50 12.87 24.49
CA TYR A 830 4.99 13.03 25.87
C TYR A 830 4.13 12.24 26.84
N LYS A 831 4.77 11.67 27.87
CA LYS A 831 4.09 11.15 29.05
C LYS A 831 3.61 12.32 29.90
N GLY A 832 2.41 12.24 30.43
CA GLY A 832 1.90 13.20 31.40
C GLY A 832 1.05 12.54 32.47
N VAL A 833 0.77 13.27 33.56
CA VAL A 833 -0.18 12.85 34.59
C VAL A 833 -1.31 13.87 34.67
N SER A 834 -2.55 13.38 34.62
CA SER A 834 -3.77 14.18 34.72
C SER A 834 -3.74 15.10 35.95
N PRO A 835 -3.80 16.43 35.78
CA PRO A 835 -3.79 17.36 36.90
C PRO A 835 -5.15 17.45 37.60
N ARG A 836 -6.19 16.76 37.09
CA ARG A 836 -7.54 16.71 37.66
C ARG A 836 -7.67 15.64 38.76
N ASP A 837 -7.03 14.49 38.56
CA ASP A 837 -7.10 13.32 39.46
C ASP A 837 -5.73 12.93 40.05
N GLY A 838 -4.63 13.50 39.56
CA GLY A 838 -3.26 13.25 40.03
C GLY A 838 -2.72 11.84 39.76
N THR A 839 -3.44 11.00 39.02
CA THR A 839 -3.21 9.54 38.95
C THR A 839 -3.31 8.96 37.54
N THR A 840 -4.20 9.46 36.69
CA THR A 840 -4.35 9.00 35.30
C THR A 840 -3.15 9.40 34.46
N VAL A 841 -2.45 8.43 33.86
CA VAL A 841 -1.31 8.69 32.97
C VAL A 841 -1.78 8.88 31.53
N TRP A 842 -1.26 9.90 30.86
CA TRP A 842 -1.61 10.31 29.49
C TRP A 842 -0.43 10.10 28.52
N ALA A 843 -0.76 9.75 27.28
CA ALA A 843 0.11 9.93 26.12
C ALA A 843 -0.34 11.18 25.36
N VAL A 844 0.40 12.27 25.52
CA VAL A 844 0.09 13.59 24.97
C VAL A 844 0.83 13.78 23.65
N LYS A 845 0.11 13.62 22.53
CA LYS A 845 0.62 13.83 21.16
C LYS A 845 0.47 15.31 20.80
N ARG A 846 1.57 16.05 20.84
CA ARG A 846 1.70 17.42 20.32
C ARG A 846 1.76 17.35 18.79
N ALA A 847 0.61 17.52 18.16
CA ALA A 847 0.42 17.20 16.75
C ALA A 847 1.15 18.18 15.83
N LYS A 848 1.88 17.64 14.85
CA LYS A 848 2.44 18.38 13.71
C LYS A 848 1.50 18.33 12.50
N LEU A 849 0.20 18.16 12.75
CA LEU A 849 -0.83 17.91 11.74
C LEU A 849 -1.32 19.20 11.06
N ILE A 850 -2.05 18.98 9.96
CA ILE A 850 -2.92 19.96 9.31
C ILE A 850 -4.20 20.08 10.14
N ASP A 851 -4.77 21.29 10.29
CA ASP A 851 -6.02 21.52 11.04
C ASP A 851 -7.13 20.50 10.69
N VAL A 852 -7.25 20.15 9.40
CA VAL A 852 -8.25 19.21 8.85
C VAL A 852 -7.94 17.75 9.17
N ASP A 853 -6.68 17.37 9.38
CA ASP A 853 -6.28 16.02 9.79
C ASP A 853 -6.42 15.87 11.31
N PHE A 854 -6.06 16.90 12.10
CA PHE A 854 -6.33 16.96 13.55
C PHE A 854 -7.84 16.88 13.85
N GLN A 855 -8.66 17.67 13.15
CA GLN A 855 -10.12 17.59 13.26
C GLN A 855 -10.65 16.18 12.93
N ARG A 856 -10.09 15.52 11.91
CA ARG A 856 -10.56 14.20 11.49
C ARG A 856 -10.15 13.10 12.46
N GLU A 857 -8.91 13.13 12.96
CA GLU A 857 -8.43 12.19 13.98
C GLU A 857 -9.32 12.27 15.23
N ILE A 858 -9.77 13.48 15.64
CA ILE A 858 -10.77 13.64 16.71
C ILE A 858 -12.13 13.10 16.29
N LEU A 859 -12.71 13.58 15.17
CA LEU A 859 -14.08 13.25 14.76
C LEU A 859 -14.29 11.76 14.43
N GLN A 860 -13.25 11.03 14.03
CA GLN A 860 -13.33 9.60 13.75
C GLN A 860 -13.00 8.71 14.94
N MET A 861 -12.33 9.22 15.99
CA MET A 861 -11.87 8.43 17.14
C MET A 861 -12.54 8.79 18.48
N ALA A 862 -13.21 9.94 18.60
CA ALA A 862 -13.75 10.43 19.87
C ALA A 862 -14.80 9.53 20.52
N ASP A 863 -15.57 8.78 19.74
CA ASP A 863 -16.58 7.83 20.19
C ASP A 863 -16.11 6.36 20.13
N LYS A 864 -14.85 6.11 19.71
CA LYS A 864 -14.31 4.77 19.48
C LYS A 864 -13.68 4.22 20.74
N ASN A 865 -14.22 3.10 21.20
CA ASN A 865 -13.76 2.41 22.40
C ASN A 865 -13.72 0.90 22.13
N HIS A 866 -12.52 0.34 22.07
CA HIS A 866 -12.27 -1.07 21.79
C HIS A 866 -10.97 -1.50 22.50
N PRO A 867 -10.89 -2.71 23.10
CA PRO A 867 -9.70 -3.14 23.85
C PRO A 867 -8.40 -3.13 23.04
N ASN A 868 -8.46 -3.25 21.71
CA ASN A 868 -7.29 -3.24 20.82
C ASN A 868 -7.09 -1.93 20.04
N ILE A 869 -7.63 -0.81 20.51
CA ILE A 869 -7.49 0.52 19.92
C ILE A 869 -7.04 1.47 21.03
N VAL A 870 -6.04 2.33 20.77
CA VAL A 870 -5.64 3.37 21.73
C VAL A 870 -6.74 4.43 21.80
N ARG A 871 -7.39 4.53 22.95
CA ARG A 871 -8.53 5.42 23.19
C ARG A 871 -8.10 6.88 23.29
N LEU A 872 -8.77 7.73 22.51
CA LEU A 872 -8.68 9.18 22.64
C LEU A 872 -9.42 9.62 23.93
N LEU A 873 -8.72 10.26 24.86
CA LEU A 873 -9.30 10.79 26.11
C LEU A 873 -9.90 12.19 25.89
N GLY A 874 -9.29 12.94 24.99
CA GLY A 874 -9.64 14.32 24.70
C GLY A 874 -8.62 15.03 23.84
N PHE A 875 -8.81 16.33 23.69
CA PHE A 875 -7.92 17.21 22.94
C PHE A 875 -7.69 18.52 23.70
N ALA A 876 -6.66 19.27 23.31
CA ALA A 876 -6.46 20.65 23.78
C ALA A 876 -6.06 21.55 22.60
N VAL A 877 -6.60 22.78 22.60
CA VAL A 877 -6.25 23.84 21.65
C VAL A 877 -5.82 25.10 22.41
N GLY A 878 -4.60 25.56 22.19
CA GLY A 878 -4.11 26.76 22.88
C GLY A 878 -2.83 27.35 22.28
N GLY A 879 -2.52 28.57 22.70
CA GLY A 879 -1.33 29.30 22.26
C GLY A 879 -1.41 30.75 22.74
N ASP A 880 -0.27 31.43 22.82
CA ASP A 880 -0.22 32.88 23.02
C ASP A 880 -0.21 33.60 21.66
N VAL A 881 -0.45 34.90 21.64
CA VAL A 881 -0.40 35.79 20.47
C VAL A 881 0.98 35.75 19.77
N ARG A 882 2.00 35.20 20.43
CA ARG A 882 3.38 35.04 19.96
C ARG A 882 3.75 33.62 19.51
N SER A 883 2.87 32.63 19.62
CA SER A 883 3.15 31.22 19.28
C SER A 883 2.16 30.64 18.27
N LYS A 884 2.53 29.51 17.65
CA LYS A 884 1.61 28.69 16.84
C LYS A 884 0.45 28.22 17.72
N ILE A 885 -0.74 28.00 17.12
CA ILE A 885 -1.80 27.25 17.80
C ILE A 885 -1.30 25.82 18.00
N GLU A 886 -1.13 25.43 19.26
CA GLU A 886 -0.86 24.05 19.67
C GLU A 886 -2.12 23.22 19.45
N GLN A 887 -1.98 22.13 18.71
CA GLN A 887 -3.00 21.11 18.50
C GLN A 887 -2.52 19.85 19.22
N ILE A 888 -3.27 19.42 20.22
CA ILE A 888 -2.82 18.38 21.13
C ILE A 888 -3.91 17.32 21.22
N LEU A 889 -3.53 16.06 20.97
CA LEU A 889 -4.37 14.89 21.20
C LEU A 889 -3.88 14.21 22.49
N ILE A 890 -4.82 13.82 23.34
CA ILE A 890 -4.55 13.23 24.64
C ILE A 890 -5.10 11.81 24.60
N TYR A 891 -4.21 10.84 24.49
CA TYR A 891 -4.52 9.42 24.44
C TYR A 891 -4.27 8.76 25.81
N GLU A 892 -4.85 7.58 26.03
CA GLU A 892 -4.42 6.71 27.13
C GLU A 892 -2.93 6.36 26.99
N PHE A 893 -2.22 6.28 28.12
CA PHE A 893 -0.83 5.80 28.12
C PHE A 893 -0.79 4.28 28.10
N VAL A 894 0.03 3.71 27.21
CA VAL A 894 0.23 2.26 27.05
C VAL A 894 1.67 1.93 27.45
N SER A 895 1.87 1.00 28.39
CA SER A 895 3.09 0.94 29.20
C SER A 895 4.30 0.25 28.58
N ASN A 896 4.11 -0.77 27.74
CA ASN A 896 5.22 -1.64 27.29
C ASN A 896 5.81 -1.20 25.95
N GLY A 897 5.48 0.02 25.49
CA GLY A 897 5.99 0.61 24.26
C GLY A 897 5.41 -0.02 23.00
N ASP A 898 6.12 0.16 21.90
CA ASP A 898 5.75 -0.31 20.56
C ASP A 898 6.26 -1.74 20.25
N LEU A 899 5.54 -2.46 19.40
CA LEU A 899 5.80 -3.87 19.05
C LEU A 899 7.17 -4.10 18.38
N HIS A 900 7.77 -3.08 17.74
CA HIS A 900 9.05 -3.25 17.04
C HIS A 900 10.15 -3.77 17.95
N LYS A 901 10.23 -3.26 19.19
CA LYS A 901 11.20 -3.64 20.23
C LYS A 901 11.06 -5.09 20.70
N TRP A 902 9.91 -5.71 20.47
CA TRP A 902 9.54 -7.04 20.96
C TRP A 902 9.70 -8.15 19.92
N ILE A 903 9.87 -7.78 18.64
CA ILE A 903 10.11 -8.68 17.50
C ILE A 903 11.48 -8.46 16.83
N ASP A 904 12.27 -7.51 17.34
CA ASP A 904 13.67 -7.30 16.94
C ASP A 904 14.49 -8.56 17.24
N ARG A 905 15.30 -9.00 16.28
CA ARG A 905 16.18 -10.16 16.44
C ARG A 905 17.23 -9.98 17.51
N ASP A 906 17.59 -8.74 17.88
CA ASP A 906 18.51 -8.48 19.00
C ASP A 906 17.79 -8.23 20.34
N ALA A 907 16.47 -8.44 20.42
CA ALA A 907 15.71 -8.34 21.67
C ALA A 907 16.25 -9.31 22.74
N SER A 908 16.40 -8.78 23.97
CA SER A 908 16.91 -9.53 25.13
C SER A 908 15.91 -10.54 25.72
N ASN A 909 14.62 -10.40 25.40
CA ASN A 909 13.56 -11.29 25.84
C ASN A 909 12.46 -11.35 24.75
N PRO A 910 12.62 -12.20 23.71
CA PRO A 910 11.72 -12.22 22.55
C PRO A 910 10.33 -12.75 22.89
N LEU A 911 9.29 -12.25 22.21
CA LEU A 911 7.92 -12.74 22.38
C LEU A 911 7.82 -14.22 21.98
N SER A 912 7.14 -15.02 22.80
CA SER A 912 6.83 -16.41 22.45
C SER A 912 5.88 -16.49 21.26
N PHE A 913 5.86 -17.62 20.56
CA PHE A 913 4.99 -17.81 19.41
C PHE A 913 3.50 -17.60 19.75
N LYS A 914 3.04 -18.09 20.91
CA LYS A 914 1.69 -17.82 21.43
C LYS A 914 1.42 -16.32 21.63
N GLN A 915 2.34 -15.58 22.25
CA GLN A 915 2.20 -14.14 22.47
C GLN A 915 2.14 -13.37 21.14
N ARG A 916 2.93 -13.77 20.14
CA ARG A 916 2.88 -13.19 18.79
C ARG A 916 1.51 -13.42 18.13
N LEU A 917 0.91 -14.59 18.31
CA LEU A 917 -0.47 -14.86 17.86
C LEU A 917 -1.51 -14.02 18.61
N ASP A 918 -1.44 -13.94 19.94
CA ASP A 918 -2.33 -13.08 20.76
C ASP A 918 -2.31 -11.62 20.29
N ILE A 919 -1.11 -11.09 20.01
CA ILE A 919 -0.91 -9.76 19.45
C ILE A 919 -1.56 -9.62 18.07
N LEU A 920 -1.34 -10.57 17.15
CA LEU A 920 -1.94 -10.53 15.81
C LEU A 920 -3.47 -10.65 15.85
N ILE A 921 -4.04 -11.48 16.74
CA ILE A 921 -5.50 -11.58 16.96
C ILE A 921 -6.05 -10.24 17.45
N GLY A 922 -5.40 -9.61 18.43
CA GLY A 922 -5.81 -8.31 18.96
C GLY A 922 -5.83 -7.22 17.89
N ILE A 923 -4.78 -7.13 17.08
CA ILE A 923 -4.71 -6.20 15.94
C ILE A 923 -5.82 -6.50 14.93
N ALA A 924 -6.06 -7.77 14.60
CA ALA A 924 -7.09 -8.15 13.64
C ALA A 924 -8.51 -7.78 14.13
N ARG A 925 -8.80 -7.95 15.43
CA ARG A 925 -10.05 -7.47 16.07
C ARG A 925 -10.16 -5.94 16.08
N GLY A 926 -9.06 -5.25 16.34
CA GLY A 926 -8.99 -3.79 16.25
C GLY A 926 -9.38 -3.28 14.85
N PHE A 927 -8.87 -3.91 13.80
CA PHE A 927 -9.25 -3.59 12.42
C PHE A 927 -10.66 -4.01 12.05
N GLU A 928 -11.15 -5.17 12.49
CA GLU A 928 -12.55 -5.59 12.30
C GLU A 928 -13.51 -4.51 12.85
N TYR A 929 -13.23 -4.00 14.05
CA TYR A 929 -13.98 -2.90 14.63
C TYR A 929 -13.87 -1.61 13.81
N LEU A 930 -12.66 -1.17 13.41
CA LEU A 930 -12.47 0.03 12.59
C LEU A 930 -13.19 -0.07 11.23
N HIS A 931 -13.03 -1.18 10.52
CA HIS A 931 -13.64 -1.43 9.22
C HIS A 931 -15.17 -1.49 9.29
N SER A 932 -15.76 -1.83 10.45
CA SER A 932 -17.23 -1.76 10.64
C SER A 932 -17.80 -0.33 10.66
N PHE A 933 -16.95 0.68 10.85
CA PHE A 933 -17.28 2.11 10.71
C PHE A 933 -16.72 2.72 9.42
N ASP A 934 -16.30 1.87 8.47
CA ASP A 934 -15.55 2.24 7.27
C ASP A 934 -14.25 3.02 7.58
N ILE A 935 -13.56 2.74 8.69
CA ILE A 935 -12.36 3.49 9.08
C ILE A 935 -11.09 2.78 8.58
N VAL A 936 -10.38 3.38 7.61
CA VAL A 936 -9.16 2.83 6.98
C VAL A 936 -7.90 3.50 7.57
N HIS A 937 -6.94 2.71 8.05
CA HIS A 937 -5.76 3.17 8.82
C HIS A 937 -4.59 3.65 7.95
N ARG A 938 -4.30 2.95 6.85
CA ARG A 938 -3.30 3.28 5.79
C ARG A 938 -1.82 3.24 6.16
N ASP A 939 -1.45 3.25 7.44
CA ASP A 939 -0.05 3.12 7.87
C ASP A 939 0.12 2.20 9.09
N ILE A 940 -0.11 0.90 8.87
CA ILE A 940 0.10 -0.13 9.90
C ILE A 940 1.50 -0.74 9.77
N LYS A 941 2.19 -0.84 10.90
CA LYS A 941 3.57 -1.35 11.05
C LYS A 941 3.86 -1.60 12.55
N PRO A 942 4.92 -2.34 12.92
CA PRO A 942 5.23 -2.62 14.33
C PRO A 942 5.35 -1.37 15.23
N ALA A 943 5.91 -0.27 14.71
CA ALA A 943 6.02 0.99 15.47
C ALA A 943 4.66 1.66 15.81
N ASN A 944 3.58 1.29 15.11
CA ASN A 944 2.22 1.83 15.30
C ASN A 944 1.31 0.85 16.07
N ILE A 945 1.87 -0.24 16.62
CA ILE A 945 1.19 -1.14 17.55
C ILE A 945 1.81 -0.95 18.93
N LEU A 946 1.03 -0.54 19.93
CA LEU A 946 1.48 -0.45 21.32
C LEU A 946 1.08 -1.68 22.12
N ILE A 947 1.91 -2.07 23.09
CA ILE A 947 1.73 -3.25 23.93
C ILE A 947 1.38 -2.83 25.36
N THR A 948 0.28 -3.35 25.88
CA THR A 948 -0.18 -3.09 27.25
C THR A 948 0.62 -3.89 28.30
N ALA A 949 0.43 -3.60 29.59
CA ALA A 949 1.07 -4.33 30.68
C ALA A 949 0.72 -5.83 30.69
N ASP A 950 -0.50 -6.17 30.28
CA ASP A 950 -1.05 -7.52 30.08
C ASP A 950 -0.74 -8.11 28.69
N MET A 951 0.25 -7.55 27.98
CA MET A 951 0.77 -8.03 26.69
C MET A 951 -0.26 -8.07 25.55
N GLN A 952 -1.30 -7.24 25.62
CA GLN A 952 -2.28 -7.06 24.55
C GLN A 952 -1.85 -5.96 23.59
N ALA A 953 -2.18 -6.14 22.31
CA ALA A 953 -1.91 -5.14 21.28
C ALA A 953 -3.03 -4.08 21.20
N LYS A 954 -2.62 -2.80 21.10
CA LYS A 954 -3.48 -1.67 20.75
C LYS A 954 -2.96 -0.97 19.49
N ILE A 955 -3.81 -0.79 18.49
CA ILE A 955 -3.52 0.00 17.29
C ILE A 955 -3.42 1.48 17.68
N ALA A 956 -2.39 2.17 17.17
CA ALA A 956 -2.06 3.55 17.48
C ALA A 956 -1.67 4.36 16.22
N ASP A 957 -1.58 5.68 16.40
CA ASP A 957 -1.25 6.70 15.38
C ASP A 957 -2.24 6.83 14.21
N PHE A 958 -3.45 7.30 14.56
CA PHE A 958 -4.57 7.50 13.64
C PHE A 958 -4.45 8.74 12.71
N GLY A 959 -3.24 9.31 12.56
CA GLY A 959 -3.01 10.56 11.82
C GLY A 959 -3.24 10.51 10.31
N LEU A 960 -3.37 9.31 9.71
CA LEU A 960 -3.59 9.09 8.28
C LEU A 960 -4.99 8.59 7.91
N VAL A 961 -5.84 8.41 8.91
CA VAL A 961 -7.13 7.72 8.82
C VAL A 961 -8.13 8.42 7.90
N ARG A 962 -8.99 7.61 7.25
CA ARG A 962 -10.05 8.04 6.33
C ARG A 962 -11.31 7.19 6.46
N ALA A 963 -12.44 7.74 6.03
CA ALA A 963 -13.66 6.96 5.77
C ALA A 963 -13.52 6.18 4.44
N GLY A 964 -14.06 4.98 4.41
CA GLY A 964 -14.08 4.02 3.31
C GLY A 964 -15.39 4.05 2.53
N GLU A 965 -15.33 3.50 1.32
CA GLU A 965 -16.37 3.46 0.29
C GLU A 965 -17.12 4.77 -0.05
N GLY A 966 -17.10 5.15 -1.33
CA GLY A 966 -18.03 6.13 -1.90
C GLY A 966 -17.73 7.62 -1.67
N THR A 967 -17.02 8.04 -0.61
CA THR A 967 -16.67 9.46 -0.44
C THR A 967 -15.46 9.87 -1.29
N THR A 968 -15.72 10.28 -2.54
CA THR A 968 -14.74 10.83 -3.52
C THR A 968 -14.21 12.23 -3.12
N VAL A 969 -13.69 12.37 -1.90
CA VAL A 969 -13.18 13.65 -1.37
C VAL A 969 -11.89 13.45 -0.56
N GLY A 970 -10.76 13.37 -1.28
CA GLY A 970 -9.49 13.90 -0.77
C GLY A 970 -8.43 12.93 -0.29
N ALA A 971 -8.05 11.94 -1.11
CA ALA A 971 -6.72 11.32 -1.06
C ALA A 971 -5.96 11.64 -2.36
N THR A 972 -5.04 12.61 -2.30
CA THR A 972 -4.23 13.07 -3.45
C THR A 972 -2.72 12.85 -3.26
N ARG A 973 -2.35 12.12 -2.21
CA ARG A 973 -1.00 11.60 -1.95
C ARG A 973 -1.16 10.18 -1.44
N VAL A 974 -0.46 9.23 -2.08
CA VAL A 974 -0.27 7.88 -1.53
C VAL A 974 0.57 8.04 -0.27
N MET A 975 0.04 7.55 0.86
CA MET A 975 0.66 7.61 2.19
C MET A 975 0.60 6.21 2.80
N GLY A 976 1.70 5.82 3.44
CA GLY A 976 1.93 4.51 4.07
C GLY A 976 3.43 4.19 4.06
N THR A 977 3.88 3.31 4.96
CA THR A 977 5.30 2.94 5.08
C THR A 977 5.74 2.00 3.93
N PRO A 978 6.87 2.27 3.25
CA PRO A 978 7.42 1.37 2.22
C PRO A 978 7.58 -0.07 2.74
N GLY A 979 7.29 -1.05 1.88
CA GLY A 979 7.25 -2.47 2.24
C GLY A 979 5.90 -2.95 2.78
N TYR A 980 5.18 -2.14 3.56
CA TYR A 980 3.81 -2.45 4.01
C TYR A 980 2.72 -1.94 3.05
N LEU A 981 3.06 -0.99 2.17
CA LEU A 981 2.13 -0.32 1.26
C LEU A 981 1.55 -1.27 0.19
N ASP A 982 0.22 -1.43 0.18
CA ASP A 982 -0.53 -2.20 -0.83
C ASP A 982 -0.22 -1.74 -2.28
N PRO A 983 0.32 -2.62 -3.16
CA PRO A 983 0.60 -2.31 -4.55
C PRO A 983 -0.62 -1.84 -5.34
N VAL A 984 -1.83 -2.31 -5.00
CA VAL A 984 -3.06 -1.90 -5.68
C VAL A 984 -3.42 -0.47 -5.30
N TYR A 985 -3.41 -0.14 -4.01
CA TYR A 985 -3.57 1.23 -3.53
C TYR A 985 -2.47 2.16 -4.06
N SER A 986 -1.21 1.71 -4.10
CA SER A 986 -0.10 2.49 -4.67
C SER A 986 -0.35 2.87 -6.14
N ARG A 987 -0.88 1.95 -6.95
CA ARG A 987 -1.21 2.19 -8.37
C ARG A 987 -2.52 2.97 -8.58
N THR A 988 -3.51 2.80 -7.71
CA THR A 988 -4.86 3.37 -7.90
C THR A 988 -5.12 4.65 -7.10
N SER A 989 -4.26 4.97 -6.12
CA SER A 989 -4.47 6.01 -5.08
C SER A 989 -5.73 5.85 -4.23
N LEU A 990 -6.48 4.74 -4.37
CA LEU A 990 -7.69 4.45 -3.61
C LEU A 990 -7.38 3.48 -2.47
N ALA A 991 -7.30 3.99 -1.24
CA ALA A 991 -7.19 3.17 -0.04
C ALA A 991 -8.57 2.62 0.35
N THR A 992 -8.64 1.33 0.67
CA THR A 992 -9.86 0.65 1.15
C THR A 992 -9.52 -0.20 2.38
N SER A 993 -10.51 -0.79 3.05
CA SER A 993 -10.30 -1.81 4.08
C SER A 993 -9.39 -2.95 3.59
N ALA A 994 -9.53 -3.36 2.32
CA ALA A 994 -8.66 -4.36 1.70
C ALA A 994 -7.18 -3.93 1.59
N SER A 995 -6.88 -2.63 1.63
CA SER A 995 -5.50 -2.12 1.67
C SER A 995 -4.87 -2.28 3.05
N ASP A 996 -5.64 -2.06 4.13
CA ASP A 996 -5.19 -2.39 5.49
C ASP A 996 -4.99 -3.90 5.65
N VAL A 997 -5.85 -4.75 5.05
CA VAL A 997 -5.68 -6.21 5.04
C VAL A 997 -4.32 -6.62 4.43
N TYR A 998 -3.92 -6.00 3.30
CA TYR A 998 -2.61 -6.26 2.71
C TYR A 998 -1.48 -5.89 3.68
N SER A 999 -1.51 -4.69 4.24
CA SER A 999 -0.48 -4.23 5.17
C SER A 999 -0.43 -5.05 6.45
N PHE A 1000 -1.57 -5.59 6.90
CA PHE A 1000 -1.65 -6.56 7.99
C PHE A 1000 -1.01 -7.91 7.60
N GLY A 1001 -1.22 -8.39 6.37
CA GLY A 1001 -0.53 -9.58 5.86
C GLY A 1001 0.99 -9.43 5.87
N VAL A 1002 1.52 -8.27 5.47
CA VAL A 1002 2.96 -7.97 5.61
C VAL A 1002 3.38 -7.95 7.08
N LEU A 1003 2.60 -7.33 7.96
CA LEU A 1003 2.86 -7.29 9.41
C LEU A 1003 2.91 -8.68 10.03
N MET A 1004 2.03 -9.61 9.63
CA MET A 1004 2.06 -11.00 10.09
C MET A 1004 3.40 -11.68 9.77
N LEU A 1005 3.93 -11.52 8.55
CA LEU A 1005 5.21 -12.09 8.15
C LEU A 1005 6.38 -11.49 8.94
N VAL A 1006 6.37 -10.17 9.16
CA VAL A 1006 7.39 -9.47 9.96
C VAL A 1006 7.35 -9.92 11.42
N VAL A 1007 6.16 -10.05 12.02
CA VAL A 1007 5.98 -10.55 13.39
C VAL A 1007 6.42 -12.01 13.53
N LEU A 1008 6.21 -12.85 12.50
CA LEU A 1008 6.56 -14.27 12.50
C LEU A 1008 8.08 -14.51 12.35
N THR A 1009 8.75 -13.75 11.47
CA THR A 1009 10.14 -13.97 11.06
C THR A 1009 11.18 -13.10 11.78
N GLY A 1010 10.74 -11.95 12.33
CA GLY A 1010 11.64 -10.88 12.79
C GLY A 1010 12.39 -10.16 11.66
N GLU A 1011 12.08 -10.43 10.38
CA GLU A 1011 12.71 -9.78 9.23
C GLU A 1011 12.11 -8.42 8.89
N ALA A 1012 12.88 -7.58 8.21
CA ALA A 1012 12.37 -6.37 7.59
C ALA A 1012 11.44 -6.71 6.39
N PRO A 1013 10.40 -5.90 6.10
CA PRO A 1013 9.46 -6.17 5.00
C PRO A 1013 10.12 -6.10 3.61
N ILE A 1014 11.25 -5.42 3.51
CA ILE A 1014 12.13 -5.34 2.34
C ILE A 1014 13.54 -5.60 2.84
N VAL A 1015 14.24 -6.53 2.20
CA VAL A 1015 15.65 -6.84 2.48
C VAL A 1015 16.45 -6.60 1.20
N GLU A 1016 17.53 -5.81 1.31
CA GLU A 1016 18.47 -5.59 0.21
C GLU A 1016 19.73 -6.44 0.45
N SER A 1017 20.04 -7.34 -0.49
CA SER A 1017 21.22 -8.20 -0.41
C SER A 1017 21.83 -8.40 -1.79
N ALA A 1018 23.16 -8.32 -1.88
CA ALA A 1018 23.94 -8.54 -3.10
C ALA A 1018 23.53 -7.72 -4.37
N GLY A 1019 22.74 -6.65 -4.20
CA GLY A 1019 22.22 -5.83 -5.30
C GLY A 1019 20.80 -6.18 -5.77
N GLU A 1020 20.14 -7.14 -5.13
CA GLU A 1020 18.73 -7.47 -5.36
C GLU A 1020 17.86 -7.05 -4.17
N THR A 1021 16.69 -6.49 -4.46
CA THR A 1021 15.68 -6.08 -3.46
C THR A 1021 14.63 -7.18 -3.34
N ARG A 1022 14.57 -7.89 -2.21
CA ARG A 1022 13.59 -8.95 -1.95
C ARG A 1022 12.46 -8.44 -1.05
N GLN A 1023 11.22 -8.62 -1.46
CA GLN A 1023 10.05 -8.38 -0.61
C GLN A 1023 9.73 -9.62 0.23
N ILE A 1024 9.38 -9.41 1.50
CA ILE A 1024 9.06 -10.47 2.46
C ILE A 1024 7.91 -11.37 1.98
N THR A 1025 6.94 -10.81 1.24
CA THR A 1025 5.77 -11.54 0.70
C THR A 1025 6.16 -12.54 -0.39
N SER A 1026 7.01 -12.14 -1.33
CA SER A 1026 7.49 -13.00 -2.41
C SER A 1026 8.41 -14.10 -1.88
N TRP A 1027 9.26 -13.77 -0.90
CA TRP A 1027 10.08 -14.75 -0.19
C TRP A 1027 9.25 -15.74 0.61
N ALA A 1028 8.24 -15.27 1.35
CA ALA A 1028 7.37 -16.14 2.13
C ALA A 1028 6.61 -17.16 1.24
N PHE A 1029 6.12 -16.71 0.08
CA PHE A 1029 5.53 -17.58 -0.93
C PHE A 1029 6.53 -18.63 -1.45
N GLU A 1030 7.78 -18.22 -1.71
CA GLU A 1030 8.85 -19.12 -2.17
C GLU A 1030 9.23 -20.17 -1.11
N CYS A 1031 9.44 -19.79 0.15
CA CYS A 1031 9.74 -20.72 1.24
C CYS A 1031 8.57 -21.70 1.51
N VAL A 1032 7.32 -21.24 1.48
CA VAL A 1032 6.15 -22.15 1.54
C VAL A 1032 6.13 -23.12 0.36
N THR A 1033 6.47 -22.65 -0.85
CA THR A 1033 6.52 -23.49 -2.07
C THR A 1033 7.65 -24.52 -2.00
N LEU A 1034 8.79 -24.18 -1.39
CA LEU A 1034 9.95 -25.06 -1.23
C LEU A 1034 9.88 -25.95 0.03
N GLY A 1035 8.88 -25.76 0.90
CA GLY A 1035 8.77 -26.45 2.19
C GLY A 1035 9.77 -25.99 3.25
N ASP A 1036 10.44 -24.85 3.03
CA ASP A 1036 11.43 -24.28 3.96
C ASP A 1036 10.74 -23.44 5.04
N LEU A 1037 10.09 -24.14 5.98
CA LEU A 1037 9.40 -23.51 7.12
C LEU A 1037 10.37 -23.00 8.19
N GLY A 1038 11.60 -23.53 8.26
CA GLY A 1038 12.60 -23.11 9.25
C GLY A 1038 13.08 -21.68 9.02
N SER A 1039 13.22 -21.27 7.76
CA SER A 1039 13.51 -19.88 7.40
C SER A 1039 12.35 -18.91 7.65
N LEU A 1040 11.12 -19.41 7.85
CA LEU A 1040 9.92 -18.59 8.07
C LEU A 1040 9.64 -18.27 9.54
N THR A 1041 10.55 -18.60 10.44
CA THR A 1041 10.48 -18.30 11.87
C THR A 1041 11.70 -17.52 12.34
N ASP A 1042 11.48 -16.61 13.29
CA ASP A 1042 12.55 -16.11 14.14
C ASP A 1042 13.28 -17.28 14.82
N SER A 1043 14.58 -17.43 14.58
CA SER A 1043 15.38 -18.56 15.08
C SER A 1043 15.50 -18.62 16.61
N LYS A 1044 15.01 -17.60 17.33
CA LYS A 1044 14.98 -17.54 18.80
C LYS A 1044 13.66 -18.03 19.41
N ILE A 1045 12.65 -18.40 18.61
CA ILE A 1045 11.35 -18.89 19.13
C ILE A 1045 11.09 -20.34 18.70
N GLU A 1046 10.63 -21.17 19.62
CA GLU A 1046 10.04 -22.47 19.27
C GLU A 1046 8.61 -22.23 18.77
N ALA A 1047 8.35 -22.61 17.52
CA ALA A 1047 7.05 -22.48 16.87
C ALA A 1047 6.72 -23.78 16.10
N PRO A 1048 5.52 -24.38 16.29
CA PRO A 1048 5.13 -25.56 15.53
C PRO A 1048 5.04 -25.26 14.03
N GLY A 1049 5.74 -26.05 13.19
CA GLY A 1049 5.83 -25.79 11.75
C GLY A 1049 4.48 -25.77 11.02
N ASP A 1050 3.50 -26.53 11.50
CA ASP A 1050 2.11 -26.51 11.02
C ASP A 1050 1.42 -25.16 11.29
N ALA A 1051 1.62 -24.60 12.48
CA ALA A 1051 1.12 -23.28 12.84
C ALA A 1051 1.85 -22.16 12.05
N VAL A 1052 3.17 -22.26 11.88
CA VAL A 1052 3.98 -21.34 11.04
C VAL A 1052 3.47 -21.32 9.61
N LEU A 1053 3.22 -22.49 9.02
CA LEU A 1053 2.67 -22.64 7.67
C LEU A 1053 1.29 -21.97 7.55
N ARG A 1054 0.36 -22.24 8.48
CA ARG A 1054 -0.99 -21.64 8.45
C ARG A 1054 -0.96 -20.11 8.60
N VAL A 1055 -0.16 -19.57 9.52
CA VAL A 1055 0.02 -18.11 9.66
C VAL A 1055 0.58 -17.51 8.37
N THR A 1056 1.56 -18.16 7.75
CA THR A 1056 2.18 -17.70 6.51
C THR A 1056 1.20 -17.75 5.33
N GLN A 1057 0.42 -18.82 5.19
CA GLN A 1057 -0.62 -18.94 4.16
C GLN A 1057 -1.72 -17.89 4.32
N LEU A 1058 -2.15 -17.63 5.56
CA LEU A 1058 -3.10 -16.56 5.87
C LEU A 1058 -2.53 -15.19 5.48
N ALA A 1059 -1.26 -14.91 5.79
CA ALA A 1059 -0.57 -13.69 5.37
C ALA A 1059 -0.42 -13.55 3.85
N ILE A 1060 -0.15 -14.65 3.13
CA ILE A 1060 -0.11 -14.69 1.66
C ILE A 1060 -1.50 -14.39 1.08
N SER A 1061 -2.57 -14.96 1.65
CA SER A 1061 -3.96 -14.68 1.22
C SER A 1061 -4.36 -13.21 1.42
N CYS A 1062 -3.82 -12.55 2.44
CA CYS A 1062 -4.00 -11.11 2.68
C CYS A 1062 -3.26 -10.25 1.63
N THR A 1063 -2.16 -10.75 1.06
CA THR A 1063 -1.25 -9.96 0.19
C THR A 1063 -1.47 -10.15 -1.32
N VAL A 1064 -2.49 -10.91 -1.73
CA VAL A 1064 -2.85 -11.08 -3.15
C VAL A 1064 -3.23 -9.76 -3.84
N GLU A 1065 -2.94 -9.63 -5.14
CA GLU A 1065 -3.28 -8.42 -5.91
C GLU A 1065 -4.79 -8.23 -6.14
N ARG A 1066 -5.60 -9.30 -6.12
CA ARG A 1066 -7.05 -9.19 -6.27
C ARG A 1066 -7.66 -8.81 -4.92
N THR A 1067 -7.90 -7.52 -4.69
CA THR A 1067 -8.44 -6.97 -3.43
C THR A 1067 -9.69 -7.70 -2.93
N ALA A 1068 -10.62 -8.04 -3.83
CA ALA A 1068 -11.85 -8.79 -3.51
C ALA A 1068 -11.63 -10.29 -3.17
N SER A 1069 -10.39 -10.79 -3.22
CA SER A 1069 -9.98 -12.13 -2.79
C SER A 1069 -9.20 -12.13 -1.47
N ARG A 1070 -8.92 -10.95 -0.90
CA ARG A 1070 -8.32 -10.84 0.44
C ARG A 1070 -9.39 -11.16 1.48
N PRO A 1071 -9.07 -11.94 2.55
CA PRO A 1071 -10.05 -12.27 3.58
C PRO A 1071 -10.44 -11.05 4.41
N SER A 1072 -11.58 -11.14 5.12
CA SER A 1072 -12.00 -10.11 6.07
C SER A 1072 -11.18 -10.20 7.37
N MET A 1073 -11.02 -9.07 8.07
CA MET A 1073 -10.31 -9.03 9.34
C MET A 1073 -10.96 -9.92 10.43
N ALA A 1074 -12.29 -10.11 10.35
CA ALA A 1074 -13.02 -11.08 11.16
C ALA A 1074 -12.58 -12.54 10.91
N HIS A 1075 -12.44 -12.94 9.63
CA HIS A 1075 -11.95 -14.27 9.27
C HIS A 1075 -10.50 -14.46 9.72
N ILE A 1076 -9.64 -13.47 9.46
CA ILE A 1076 -8.23 -13.48 9.88
C ILE A 1076 -8.10 -13.61 11.41
N ALA A 1077 -8.89 -12.87 12.19
CA ALA A 1077 -8.90 -12.94 13.64
C ALA A 1077 -9.39 -14.30 14.17
N ASN A 1078 -10.36 -14.93 13.50
CA ASN A 1078 -10.85 -16.27 13.86
C ASN A 1078 -9.80 -17.34 13.56
N GLU A 1079 -9.16 -17.30 12.39
CA GLU A 1079 -8.15 -18.28 11.97
C GLU A 1079 -6.90 -18.20 12.86
N LEU A 1080 -6.40 -16.99 13.14
CA LEU A 1080 -5.29 -16.80 14.09
C LEU A 1080 -5.62 -17.30 15.50
N LYS A 1081 -6.88 -17.14 15.94
CA LYS A 1081 -7.33 -17.65 17.23
C LYS A 1081 -7.35 -19.18 17.25
N ALA A 1082 -7.84 -19.84 16.19
CA ALA A 1082 -7.79 -21.29 16.07
C ALA A 1082 -6.35 -21.82 16.17
N ILE A 1083 -5.42 -21.23 15.40
CA ILE A 1083 -3.99 -21.58 15.44
C ILE A 1083 -3.41 -21.42 16.85
N ARG A 1084 -3.73 -20.32 17.56
CA ARG A 1084 -3.27 -20.09 18.93
C ARG A 1084 -3.81 -21.12 19.93
N ASP A 1085 -5.10 -21.41 19.86
CA ASP A 1085 -5.77 -22.30 20.82
C ASP A 1085 -5.28 -23.75 20.64
N GLU A 1086 -4.96 -24.16 19.41
CA GLU A 1086 -4.28 -25.43 19.11
C GLU A 1086 -2.85 -25.52 19.67
N VAL A 1087 -2.06 -24.44 19.57
CA VAL A 1087 -0.70 -24.37 20.15
C VAL A 1087 -0.76 -24.51 21.67
N ALA A 1088 -1.67 -23.77 22.32
CA ALA A 1088 -1.84 -23.82 23.77
C ALA A 1088 -2.27 -25.22 24.27
N GLY A 1089 -3.18 -25.89 23.56
CA GLY A 1089 -3.58 -27.26 23.90
C GLY A 1089 -2.46 -28.30 23.74
N LYS A 1090 -1.54 -28.12 22.78
CA LYS A 1090 -0.34 -28.95 22.64
C LYS A 1090 0.65 -28.72 23.79
N ASP A 1091 0.82 -27.47 24.23
CA ASP A 1091 1.69 -27.11 25.36
C ASP A 1091 1.18 -27.68 26.70
N GLU A 1092 -0.12 -27.60 26.97
CA GLU A 1092 -0.73 -28.16 28.18
C GLU A 1092 -0.62 -29.70 28.22
N LEU A 1093 -0.85 -30.37 27.09
CA LEU A 1093 -0.67 -31.83 26.97
C LEU A 1093 0.80 -32.26 27.09
N SER A 1094 1.73 -31.42 26.63
CA SER A 1094 3.18 -31.59 26.79
C SER A 1094 3.61 -31.45 28.24
N ALA A 1095 3.11 -30.43 28.94
CA ALA A 1095 3.37 -30.19 30.36
C ALA A 1095 2.80 -31.31 31.24
N ALA A 1096 1.54 -31.74 31.01
CA ALA A 1096 0.93 -32.86 31.73
C ALA A 1096 1.75 -34.15 31.60
N LYS A 1097 2.20 -34.49 30.39
CA LYS A 1097 3.06 -35.68 30.16
C LYS A 1097 4.44 -35.57 30.84
N LYS A 1098 5.01 -34.36 30.96
CA LYS A 1098 6.24 -34.15 31.74
C LYS A 1098 6.02 -34.32 33.24
N VAL A 1099 4.88 -33.86 33.76
CA VAL A 1099 4.51 -34.06 35.18
C VAL A 1099 4.26 -35.54 35.46
N ASP A 1100 3.49 -36.25 34.61
CA ASP A 1100 3.27 -37.69 34.74
C ASP A 1100 4.59 -38.48 34.69
N ALA A 1101 5.51 -38.12 33.79
CA ALA A 1101 6.84 -38.74 33.71
C ALA A 1101 7.69 -38.49 34.97
N GLN A 1102 7.68 -37.26 35.52
CA GLN A 1102 8.40 -36.94 36.76
C GLN A 1102 7.77 -37.61 38.00
N VAL A 1103 6.44 -37.72 38.06
CA VAL A 1103 5.74 -38.48 39.09
C VAL A 1103 6.07 -39.97 38.99
N GLN A 1104 6.20 -40.51 37.78
CA GLN A 1104 6.59 -41.90 37.56
C GLN A 1104 8.06 -42.15 37.96
N GLU A 1105 9.00 -41.28 37.60
CA GLU A 1105 10.40 -41.35 38.07
C GLU A 1105 10.50 -41.25 39.60
N MET A 1106 9.70 -40.38 40.24
CA MET A 1106 9.66 -40.27 41.71
C MET A 1106 9.06 -41.52 42.37
N LYS A 1107 8.02 -42.13 41.78
CA LYS A 1107 7.46 -43.41 42.26
C LYS A 1107 8.45 -44.57 42.14
N GLU A 1108 9.24 -44.61 41.06
CA GLU A 1108 10.28 -45.62 40.86
C GLU A 1108 11.49 -45.42 41.78
N ALA A 1109 11.80 -44.18 42.16
CA ALA A 1109 12.88 -43.86 43.10
C ALA A 1109 12.55 -44.15 44.58
N PHE A 1110 11.27 -44.13 44.98
CA PHE A 1110 10.87 -44.28 46.39
C PHE A 1110 10.73 -45.73 46.87
N GLY A 1111 10.59 -46.71 45.96
CA GLY A 1111 10.63 -48.15 46.25
C GLY A 1111 9.44 -48.74 47.03
N ASP A 1112 8.69 -47.93 47.78
CA ASP A 1112 7.46 -48.29 48.49
C ASP A 1112 6.34 -47.30 48.10
N VAL A 1113 5.40 -47.78 47.29
CA VAL A 1113 4.38 -46.94 46.64
C VAL A 1113 3.29 -46.52 47.62
N ASP A 1114 2.94 -47.37 48.58
CA ASP A 1114 1.87 -47.11 49.55
C ASP A 1114 2.28 -45.98 50.52
N ALA A 1115 3.53 -46.00 50.99
CA ALA A 1115 4.08 -44.95 51.86
C ALA A 1115 4.20 -43.58 51.15
N PHE A 1116 4.45 -43.57 49.84
CA PHE A 1116 4.51 -42.35 49.03
C PHE A 1116 3.13 -41.71 48.84
N GLU A 1117 2.09 -42.51 48.55
CA GLU A 1117 0.72 -42.00 48.41
C GLU A 1117 0.12 -41.55 49.76
N GLU A 1118 0.45 -42.22 50.86
CA GLU A 1118 0.05 -41.78 52.21
C GLU A 1118 0.72 -40.46 52.63
N SER A 1119 1.98 -40.24 52.24
CA SER A 1119 2.70 -38.98 52.45
C SER A 1119 2.11 -37.82 51.63
N LEU A 1120 1.74 -38.05 50.36
CA LEU A 1120 1.04 -37.07 49.54
C LEU A 1120 -0.35 -36.71 50.09
N LYS A 1121 -1.05 -37.68 50.69
CA LYS A 1121 -2.33 -37.45 51.37
C LYS A 1121 -2.19 -36.53 52.59
N MET A 1122 -1.18 -36.75 53.44
CA MET A 1122 -0.91 -35.87 54.59
C MET A 1122 -0.55 -34.44 54.16
N ILE A 1123 0.18 -34.27 53.05
CA ILE A 1123 0.45 -32.94 52.47
C ILE A 1123 -0.85 -32.31 51.94
N GLY A 1124 -1.69 -33.07 51.23
CA GLY A 1124 -2.98 -32.59 50.72
C GLY A 1124 -3.96 -32.14 51.82
N GLU A 1125 -4.04 -32.88 52.93
CA GLU A 1125 -4.88 -32.50 54.07
C GLU A 1125 -4.36 -31.24 54.78
N SER A 1126 -3.03 -31.04 54.83
CA SER A 1126 -2.41 -29.81 55.37
C SER A 1126 -2.77 -28.52 54.61
N PHE A 1127 -3.13 -28.60 53.32
CA PHE A 1127 -3.47 -27.44 52.50
C PHE A 1127 -4.98 -27.10 52.49
N SER A 1128 -5.81 -27.86 53.22
CA SER A 1128 -7.26 -27.64 53.28
C SER A 1128 -7.70 -26.51 54.24
N ASN A 1129 -6.77 -25.93 55.00
CA ASN A 1129 -7.03 -24.90 56.02
C ASN A 1129 -6.08 -23.69 55.91
N GLU A 1130 -6.13 -22.95 54.80
CA GLU A 1130 -5.96 -21.48 54.84
C GLU A 1130 -6.39 -20.84 53.50
N ASN A 1131 -7.32 -19.87 53.56
CA ASN A 1131 -7.63 -19.02 52.41
C ASN A 1131 -6.56 -17.94 52.29
N HIS A 1132 -5.81 -17.89 51.19
CA HIS A 1132 -5.60 -16.64 50.42
C HIS A 1132 -4.73 -16.81 49.15
N VAL A 1133 -5.26 -16.25 48.04
CA VAL A 1133 -4.65 -15.98 46.71
C VAL A 1133 -4.37 -17.21 45.85
#